data_AF-A0ABD0KDB0-F1
#
_entry.id   AF-A0ABD0KDB0-F1
#
_cell.length_a   1.000
_cell.length_b   1.000
_cell.length_c   1.000
_cell.angle_alpha   90.00
_cell.angle_beta   90.00
_cell.angle_gamma   90.00
#
_symmetry.space_group_name_H-M   'P 1'
#
loop_
_entity.id
_entity.type
_entity.pdbx_description
1 polymer ?
#
loop_
_entity_poly.entity_id
_entity_poly.type
_entity_poly.pdbx_seq_one_letter_code
_entity_poly.pdbx_strand_id
1 'polypeptide(L)'
;MPKKALKLVVRDLGIMLTVVCVHREDVHRMSERVITVDGVECYRFPQLLNDNTLRKQTVHCTQGVLNGTIVRLARDRNAGKSGGHLAINLCEFEVIICNDGYWGITCNKMCGECRDGALCDKVTGNCTSGCWLSVLKPPLCTVNGSFSTTTPRPDGNVGDKAANTGDGPPIPVIAGSVVGGVVFLVLALILLVFLIRRRCSSGKKPDEVHMMQRTDVTTDHANPVYQNERDPDSGPVSTPDTTEEQYARPTALVKPHIMPRSKPRPAQAGHMYENVGVNGEVYPRPSRRSTANMADTDAGDDVDALETADDTRAAETAYYNDPVYMTSQAATLGLDRVQQYLLDRLRGDTLDDEFENLPYGHQQDHEVGSKEENRSKNRFNSSILPYDATRVVLHGNSGPDSNDYINASYVRGFSNKTYIAAQGPKTNSVGDFWRMVWQEKITHIVMLTNLKEAGKNKCVEYWPRKGKHCKYSSVDVTGLEVEQRADCVIRTFDVKRSGGGPSRHVTQYHYVTWPDHSVPTATALVDFWRTVTTSHRNQQSPSPLLVHCSAGVGRTGTFISLDIAIDVAQKQSEIDIFAIVQRMREDRVNMVQTKSQYRFVHEAILEAYTSRHTRLALLTFNSVFPFDIDPIKTNDRIDSEFKLLNQMKVLLHKPSHTVAENEENIGKNRTLDILPDDSHLACLSSPVRGRNQYINGVFVSTFFSRRGCIMTQLPLYHTMVDIWRLVDGNDVTTIVSLGAEVDGSEADCCYWPHQEGQSKEFGPFTVTLSSKAILGQHLTSYMVSLQSRNHSYDREVYVLQYSGDGATKSGLFRAVCDVISRMSYDRDVDVYMAVRHVQIARPESVGSLVQYRYLYHVIQEHQKRNAVYNNA
;
A
#
# COMPACT_ATOMS: atom_id res chain seq x y z
N MET A 1 5.69 9.94 11.17
CA MET A 1 4.37 10.36 11.72
C MET A 1 3.78 11.41 10.80
N PRO A 2 2.45 11.49 10.62
CA PRO A 2 1.82 12.67 10.01
C PRO A 2 2.10 13.91 10.88
N LYS A 3 2.19 15.09 10.25
CA LYS A 3 2.51 16.34 10.93
C LYS A 3 1.35 16.74 11.85
N LYS A 4 1.63 17.04 13.12
CA LYS A 4 0.63 17.53 14.08
C LYS A 4 0.18 18.93 13.67
N ALA A 5 -1.13 19.14 13.51
CA ALA A 5 -1.67 20.33 12.87
C ALA A 5 -1.84 21.52 13.84
N LEU A 6 -0.84 22.39 13.91
CA LEU A 6 -1.01 23.78 14.36
C LEU A 6 -1.16 24.67 13.11
N LYS A 7 -2.09 25.63 13.10
CA LYS A 7 -2.31 26.53 11.96
C LYS A 7 -2.16 27.99 12.38
N LEU A 8 -0.98 28.57 12.12
CA LEU A 8 -0.80 30.03 12.19
C LEU A 8 -1.49 30.71 11.01
N VAL A 9 -2.08 31.88 11.25
CA VAL A 9 -2.56 32.81 10.23
C VAL A 9 -2.30 34.24 10.73
N VAL A 10 -1.20 34.86 10.31
CA VAL A 10 -0.90 36.25 10.67
C VAL A 10 -1.75 37.21 9.82
N ARG A 11 -2.16 38.34 10.40
CA ARG A 11 -2.86 39.45 9.72
C ARG A 11 -2.34 40.79 10.24
N ASP A 12 -2.66 41.87 9.53
CA ASP A 12 -1.81 43.07 9.40
C ASP A 12 -1.68 43.96 10.66
N LEU A 13 -2.33 43.59 11.77
CA LEU A 13 -2.26 44.29 13.07
C LEU A 13 -2.07 43.35 14.28
N GLY A 14 -1.65 42.09 14.07
CA GLY A 14 -1.30 41.20 15.18
C GLY A 14 -1.18 39.72 14.82
N ILE A 15 -0.51 38.96 15.69
CA ILE A 15 -0.35 37.51 15.49
C ILE A 15 -1.62 36.80 15.97
N MET A 16 -2.33 36.18 15.02
CA MET A 16 -3.49 35.33 15.31
C MET A 16 -3.07 33.85 15.25
N LEU A 17 -3.19 33.16 16.38
CA LEU A 17 -2.78 31.77 16.57
C LEU A 17 -4.02 30.90 16.74
N THR A 18 -4.29 30.02 15.77
CA THR A 18 -5.38 29.04 15.86
C THR A 18 -4.81 27.65 16.17
N VAL A 19 -4.97 27.23 17.43
CA VAL A 19 -4.64 25.88 17.87
C VAL A 19 -5.84 24.97 17.60
N VAL A 20 -5.60 23.85 16.89
CA VAL A 20 -6.63 22.85 16.56
C VAL A 20 -6.20 21.50 17.12
N CYS A 21 -6.96 20.95 18.08
CA CYS A 21 -6.69 19.63 18.65
C CYS A 21 -7.52 18.57 17.93
N VAL A 22 -6.89 17.86 16.99
CA VAL A 22 -7.53 16.83 16.15
C VAL A 22 -7.88 15.56 16.96
N HIS A 23 -7.18 15.30 18.07
CA HIS A 23 -7.40 14.15 18.93
C HIS A 23 -7.53 14.54 20.40
N ARG A 24 -8.31 13.76 21.15
CA ARG A 24 -8.58 13.96 22.59
C ARG A 24 -7.30 14.02 23.43
N GLU A 25 -6.31 13.18 23.09
CA GLU A 25 -5.00 13.17 23.76
C GLU A 25 -4.22 14.50 23.62
N ASP A 26 -4.45 15.26 22.54
CA ASP A 26 -3.71 16.51 22.31
C ASP A 26 -4.30 17.69 23.09
N VAL A 27 -5.60 17.66 23.46
CA VAL A 27 -6.23 18.63 24.36
C VAL A 27 -5.51 18.63 25.73
N HIS A 28 -5.32 17.46 26.33
CA HIS A 28 -4.59 17.33 27.60
C HIS A 28 -3.09 17.66 27.48
N ARG A 29 -2.50 17.63 26.28
CA ARG A 29 -1.10 18.06 26.05
C ARG A 29 -0.95 19.59 25.96
N MET A 30 -2.04 20.31 25.69
CA MET A 30 -2.08 21.77 25.67
C MET A 30 -2.24 22.40 27.07
N SER A 31 -2.73 21.66 28.07
CA SER A 31 -2.75 22.10 29.47
C SER A 31 -1.37 22.59 29.92
N GLU A 32 -1.34 23.70 30.68
CA GLU A 32 -0.10 24.32 31.18
C GLU A 32 0.92 24.71 30.09
N ARG A 33 0.48 24.91 28.83
CA ARG A 33 1.30 25.53 27.79
C ARG A 33 1.18 27.05 27.83
N VAL A 34 2.25 27.70 27.41
CA VAL A 34 2.34 29.14 27.26
C VAL A 34 2.82 29.45 25.84
N ILE A 35 2.12 30.39 25.20
CA ILE A 35 2.52 31.04 23.96
C ILE A 35 3.30 32.29 24.36
N THR A 36 4.56 32.36 23.97
CA THR A 36 5.36 33.58 24.07
C THR A 36 5.65 34.19 22.69
N VAL A 37 5.76 35.51 22.67
CA VAL A 37 6.07 36.34 21.51
C VAL A 37 7.25 37.22 21.93
N ASP A 38 8.40 37.08 21.26
CA ASP A 38 9.68 37.71 21.64
C ASP A 38 10.06 37.52 23.13
N GLY A 39 9.65 36.38 23.71
CA GLY A 39 9.88 36.02 25.11
C GLY A 39 8.82 36.54 26.10
N VAL A 40 7.93 37.44 25.69
CA VAL A 40 6.80 37.94 26.50
C VAL A 40 5.64 36.93 26.45
N GLU A 41 4.98 36.66 27.58
CA GLU A 41 3.78 35.81 27.63
C GLU A 41 2.59 36.50 26.96
N CYS A 42 2.11 35.93 25.84
CA CYS A 42 0.88 36.38 25.17
C CYS A 42 -0.36 35.64 25.70
N TYR A 43 -0.25 34.32 25.89
CA TYR A 43 -1.40 33.50 26.28
C TYR A 43 -0.99 32.22 26.99
N ARG A 44 -1.81 31.82 27.96
CA ARG A 44 -1.59 30.68 28.85
C ARG A 44 -2.81 29.77 28.86
N PHE A 45 -2.60 28.49 28.56
CA PHE A 45 -3.67 27.50 28.59
C PHE A 45 -3.97 27.10 30.04
N PRO A 46 -5.26 27.00 30.45
CA PRO A 46 -5.67 26.50 31.75
C PRO A 46 -5.03 25.15 32.14
N GLN A 47 -4.94 24.87 33.45
CA GLN A 47 -4.46 23.58 33.94
C GLN A 47 -5.40 22.43 33.55
N LEU A 48 -6.71 22.66 33.67
CA LEU A 48 -7.75 21.70 33.30
C LEU A 48 -8.50 22.18 32.05
N LEU A 49 -8.23 21.52 30.93
CA LEU A 49 -8.94 21.69 29.67
C LEU A 49 -9.94 20.56 29.48
N ASN A 50 -11.24 20.90 29.55
CA ASN A 50 -12.32 19.96 29.24
C ASN A 50 -12.38 19.69 27.73
N ASP A 51 -12.73 18.48 27.33
CA ASP A 51 -12.68 18.02 25.92
C ASP A 51 -13.52 18.88 24.95
N ASN A 52 -14.57 19.53 25.46
CA ASN A 52 -15.47 20.36 24.66
C ASN A 52 -14.94 21.77 24.39
N THR A 53 -13.95 22.29 25.14
CA THR A 53 -13.53 23.70 25.03
C THR A 53 -12.33 23.94 24.13
N LEU A 54 -11.53 22.93 23.77
CA LEU A 54 -10.28 23.15 23.00
C LEU A 54 -10.13 22.35 21.69
N ARG A 55 -11.23 22.02 20.98
CA ARG A 55 -11.12 21.55 19.58
C ARG A 55 -10.48 22.60 18.67
N LYS A 56 -10.79 23.89 18.86
CA LYS A 56 -10.28 25.03 18.09
C LYS A 56 -10.25 26.28 18.98
N GLN A 57 -9.07 26.74 19.38
CA GLN A 57 -8.88 27.97 20.16
C GLN A 57 -8.12 28.99 19.32
N THR A 58 -8.69 30.18 19.17
CA THR A 58 -7.99 31.34 18.60
C THR A 58 -7.43 32.20 19.72
N VAL A 59 -6.19 32.68 19.54
CA VAL A 59 -5.45 33.57 20.43
C VAL A 59 -5.02 34.78 19.63
N HIS A 60 -5.14 35.98 20.21
CA HIS A 60 -4.73 37.24 19.60
C HIS A 60 -3.58 37.85 20.40
N CYS A 61 -2.38 37.89 19.82
CA CYS A 61 -1.23 38.59 20.41
C CYS A 61 -1.13 39.99 19.79
N THR A 62 -1.51 41.01 20.55
CA THR A 62 -1.62 42.42 20.10
C THR A 62 -0.60 43.36 20.73
N GLN A 63 0.26 42.88 21.64
CA GLN A 63 1.33 43.67 22.25
C GLN A 63 2.69 43.34 21.63
N GLY A 64 3.48 44.38 21.34
CA GLY A 64 4.94 44.27 21.21
C GLY A 64 5.51 43.72 19.89
N VAL A 65 4.70 43.53 18.84
CA VAL A 65 5.18 43.02 17.54
C VAL A 65 6.16 44.01 16.90
N LEU A 66 7.46 43.72 16.98
CA LEU A 66 8.55 44.44 16.29
C LEU A 66 9.22 43.52 15.26
N ASN A 67 9.95 44.12 14.31
CA ASN A 67 10.53 43.48 13.13
C ASN A 67 11.19 42.11 13.44
N GLY A 68 10.72 41.02 12.79
CA GLY A 68 11.32 39.69 12.94
C GLY A 68 10.86 38.90 14.18
N THR A 69 9.57 39.02 14.53
CA THR A 69 8.95 38.44 15.74
C THR A 69 9.05 36.91 15.85
N ILE A 70 9.60 36.41 16.96
CA ILE A 70 9.74 34.98 17.25
C ILE A 70 8.58 34.50 18.14
N VAL A 71 7.76 33.58 17.62
CA VAL A 71 6.70 32.89 18.39
C VAL A 71 7.23 31.57 18.94
N ARG A 72 7.03 31.30 20.24
CA ARG A 72 7.39 30.01 20.87
C ARG A 72 6.23 29.43 21.66
N LEU A 73 6.10 28.10 21.65
CA LEU A 73 5.12 27.34 22.44
C LEU A 73 5.87 26.45 23.44
N ALA A 74 5.85 26.83 24.71
CA ALA A 74 6.59 26.14 25.77
C ALA A 74 5.66 25.55 26.84
N ARG A 75 6.17 24.61 27.65
CA ARG A 75 5.55 24.29 28.96
C ARG A 75 5.88 25.41 29.94
N ASP A 76 4.90 25.84 30.73
CA ASP A 76 5.15 26.77 31.83
C ASP A 76 6.20 26.21 32.79
N ARG A 77 7.11 27.07 33.25
CA ARG A 77 8.15 26.71 34.23
C ARG A 77 7.74 27.00 35.68
N ASN A 78 6.63 27.71 35.89
CA ASN A 78 6.12 28.07 37.22
C ASN A 78 5.02 27.12 37.73
N ALA A 79 4.41 26.30 36.86
CA ALA A 79 3.55 25.18 37.23
C ALA A 79 4.28 24.20 38.18
N GLY A 80 3.58 23.78 39.24
CA GLY A 80 4.20 23.21 40.45
C GLY A 80 4.98 21.90 40.26
N LYS A 81 6.08 21.76 41.01
CA LYS A 81 6.94 20.56 41.00
C LYS A 81 6.22 19.32 41.53
N SER A 82 5.87 18.37 40.65
CA SER A 82 5.78 16.94 40.99
C SER A 82 5.88 16.07 39.73
N GLY A 83 6.42 14.84 39.87
CA GLY A 83 6.41 13.81 38.82
C GLY A 83 7.22 14.11 37.54
N GLY A 84 8.41 13.52 37.42
CA GLY A 84 9.21 13.64 36.19
C GLY A 84 8.67 12.79 35.04
N HIS A 85 8.25 13.42 33.93
CA HIS A 85 7.96 12.72 32.68
C HIS A 85 8.23 13.56 31.42
N LEU A 86 8.81 12.89 30.42
CA LEU A 86 8.82 13.18 28.98
C LEU A 86 8.82 14.66 28.53
N ALA A 87 9.99 15.14 28.11
CA ALA A 87 10.06 16.25 27.17
C ALA A 87 9.46 15.80 25.81
N ILE A 88 8.37 16.44 25.38
CA ILE A 88 7.83 16.27 24.04
C ILE A 88 8.42 17.36 23.16
N ASN A 89 9.39 16.98 22.32
CA ASN A 89 9.82 17.82 21.19
C ASN A 89 8.67 17.88 20.17
N LEU A 90 7.78 18.85 20.34
CA LEU A 90 7.39 19.66 19.19
C LEU A 90 8.65 20.45 18.79
N CYS A 91 9.00 20.48 17.51
CA CYS A 91 10.12 21.32 17.07
C CYS A 91 9.81 22.78 17.41
N GLU A 92 10.81 23.52 17.89
CA GLU A 92 10.73 24.98 17.89
C GLU A 92 10.67 25.44 16.43
N PHE A 93 9.63 26.21 16.08
CA PHE A 93 9.45 26.77 14.75
C PHE A 93 9.54 28.29 14.85
N GLU A 94 10.67 28.82 14.40
CA GLU A 94 10.93 30.25 14.27
C GLU A 94 10.30 30.77 12.97
N VAL A 95 9.62 31.92 13.03
CA VAL A 95 8.83 32.46 11.91
C VAL A 95 9.12 33.95 11.74
N ILE A 96 10.21 34.26 11.03
CA ILE A 96 10.60 35.64 10.72
C ILE A 96 9.66 36.21 9.66
N ILE A 97 9.08 37.39 9.91
CA ILE A 97 8.20 38.12 8.99
C ILE A 97 8.76 39.53 8.77
N CYS A 98 8.78 39.96 7.50
CA CYS A 98 9.34 41.25 7.11
C CYS A 98 8.35 42.41 7.20
N ASN A 99 8.89 43.61 7.34
CA ASN A 99 8.11 44.84 7.22
C ASN A 99 7.70 45.09 5.76
N ASP A 100 6.69 45.94 5.60
CA ASP A 100 6.24 46.40 4.30
C ASP A 100 7.38 47.13 3.57
N GLY A 101 7.54 46.84 2.28
CA GLY A 101 8.68 47.29 1.49
C GLY A 101 9.94 46.40 1.60
N TYR A 102 9.94 45.32 2.38
CA TYR A 102 11.08 44.41 2.57
C TYR A 102 10.72 42.93 2.40
N TRP A 103 11.69 42.13 1.93
CA TRP A 103 11.50 40.70 1.66
C TRP A 103 12.75 39.83 1.89
N GLY A 104 12.51 38.51 1.89
CA GLY A 104 13.51 37.46 2.02
C GLY A 104 13.74 37.03 3.47
N ILE A 105 14.37 35.87 3.67
CA ILE A 105 14.53 35.22 5.00
C ILE A 105 15.23 36.06 6.08
N THR A 106 15.94 37.12 5.69
CA THR A 106 16.64 38.08 6.55
C THR A 106 16.09 39.52 6.44
N CYS A 107 14.98 39.72 5.71
CA CYS A 107 14.27 41.00 5.56
C CYS A 107 15.14 42.21 5.14
N ASN A 108 16.24 41.94 4.44
CA ASN A 108 17.28 42.92 4.07
C ASN A 108 17.26 43.28 2.57
N LYS A 109 16.31 42.75 1.80
CA LYS A 109 16.07 43.14 0.40
C LYS A 109 14.84 44.02 0.34
N MET A 110 14.89 45.10 -0.44
CA MET A 110 13.73 45.97 -0.65
C MET A 110 12.83 45.46 -1.77
N CYS A 111 11.53 45.69 -1.65
CA CYS A 111 10.58 45.59 -2.76
C CYS A 111 10.94 46.57 -3.87
N GLY A 112 10.60 46.26 -5.12
CA GLY A 112 10.53 47.25 -6.19
C GLY A 112 9.17 47.95 -6.27
N GLU A 113 9.00 48.79 -7.28
CA GLU A 113 7.83 49.66 -7.45
C GLU A 113 6.63 48.89 -8.01
N CYS A 114 5.90 48.22 -7.12
CA CYS A 114 4.69 47.47 -7.41
C CYS A 114 3.51 48.38 -7.80
N ARG A 115 2.61 47.88 -8.65
CA ARG A 115 1.43 48.61 -9.12
C ARG A 115 0.46 48.93 -7.98
N ASP A 116 -0.23 50.06 -8.10
CA ASP A 116 -1.26 50.54 -7.16
C ASP A 116 -0.78 50.69 -5.71
N GLY A 117 0.54 50.81 -5.49
CA GLY A 117 1.16 50.83 -4.16
C GLY A 117 1.10 49.49 -3.42
N ALA A 118 0.81 48.39 -4.13
CA ALA A 118 0.67 47.07 -3.53
C ALA A 118 1.98 46.58 -2.88
N LEU A 119 1.86 45.80 -1.80
CA LEU A 119 3.02 45.20 -1.15
C LEU A 119 3.61 44.07 -2.00
N CYS A 120 4.93 43.99 -2.10
CA CYS A 120 5.58 42.81 -2.68
C CYS A 120 5.52 41.62 -1.73
N ASP A 121 5.57 40.40 -2.29
CA ASP A 121 5.60 39.17 -1.50
C ASP A 121 6.84 39.15 -0.56
N LYS A 122 6.59 39.02 0.74
CA LYS A 122 7.61 39.16 1.80
C LYS A 122 8.67 38.05 1.82
N VAL A 123 8.50 36.98 1.05
CA VAL A 123 9.48 35.88 0.95
C VAL A 123 10.29 35.96 -0.35
N THR A 124 9.66 36.38 -1.46
CA THR A 124 10.18 36.29 -2.83
C THR A 124 10.43 37.63 -3.53
N GLY A 125 9.90 38.74 -3.00
CA GLY A 125 10.05 40.08 -3.55
C GLY A 125 9.09 40.42 -4.69
N ASN A 126 8.16 39.52 -5.01
CA ASN A 126 7.34 39.61 -6.22
C ASN A 126 6.16 40.57 -6.06
N CYS A 127 6.03 41.53 -6.98
CA CYS A 127 4.87 42.39 -7.14
C CYS A 127 3.76 41.64 -7.90
N THR A 128 2.81 41.03 -7.18
CA THR A 128 1.72 40.23 -7.77
C THR A 128 0.76 41.05 -8.62
N SER A 129 0.55 42.33 -8.30
CA SER A 129 -0.21 43.30 -9.12
C SER A 129 0.53 43.76 -10.39
N GLY A 130 1.74 43.25 -10.65
CA GLY A 130 2.66 43.79 -11.64
C GLY A 130 3.32 45.09 -11.17
N CYS A 131 3.98 45.79 -12.09
CA CYS A 131 4.76 47.00 -11.79
C CYS A 131 3.96 48.30 -11.98
N TRP A 132 4.32 49.32 -11.20
CA TRP A 132 3.77 50.68 -11.26
C TRP A 132 4.01 51.33 -12.64
N LEU A 133 5.27 51.36 -13.07
CA LEU A 133 5.65 51.73 -14.44
C LEU A 133 5.89 50.48 -15.30
N SER A 134 5.49 50.55 -16.57
CA SER A 134 5.74 49.52 -17.59
C SER A 134 7.22 49.36 -18.00
N VAL A 135 8.10 50.30 -17.59
CA VAL A 135 9.55 50.25 -17.82
C VAL A 135 10.30 49.36 -16.81
N LEU A 136 9.64 49.00 -15.71
CA LEU A 136 10.18 48.14 -14.66
C LEU A 136 9.97 46.67 -15.02
N LYS A 137 10.94 45.81 -14.73
CA LYS A 137 10.83 44.37 -15.03
C LYS A 137 10.05 43.60 -13.96
N PRO A 138 8.94 42.92 -14.28
CA PRO A 138 8.37 41.90 -13.41
C PRO A 138 9.36 40.73 -13.21
N PRO A 139 9.22 39.96 -12.12
CA PRO A 139 8.25 40.13 -11.04
C PRO A 139 8.69 41.11 -9.94
N LEU A 140 9.96 41.53 -9.92
CA LEU A 140 10.56 42.34 -8.83
C LEU A 140 10.41 43.86 -9.00
N CYS A 141 10.04 44.33 -10.19
CA CYS A 141 9.75 45.72 -10.52
C CYS A 141 10.90 46.72 -10.26
N THR A 142 12.03 46.49 -10.92
CA THR A 142 13.24 47.35 -10.89
C THR A 142 13.75 47.69 -12.30
N VAL A 143 14.69 48.66 -12.41
CA VAL A 143 15.16 49.23 -13.70
C VAL A 143 16.58 48.75 -14.06
N ASN A 144 16.73 47.91 -15.11
CA ASN A 144 17.61 48.17 -16.28
C ASN A 144 17.70 47.03 -17.33
N GLY A 145 17.97 47.44 -18.58
CA GLY A 145 18.57 46.73 -19.74
C GLY A 145 17.95 45.42 -20.27
N SER A 146 17.62 45.23 -21.55
CA SER A 146 17.79 46.10 -22.73
C SER A 146 17.11 45.49 -24.00
N PHE A 147 16.19 46.23 -24.65
CA PHE A 147 15.80 46.21 -26.09
C PHE A 147 15.31 44.88 -26.76
N SER A 148 14.50 44.85 -27.84
CA SER A 148 13.89 45.91 -28.69
C SER A 148 12.56 45.50 -29.38
N THR A 149 11.86 46.51 -29.94
CA THR A 149 10.85 46.63 -31.05
C THR A 149 10.61 45.44 -32.04
N THR A 150 9.47 45.24 -32.75
CA THR A 150 8.26 46.08 -33.05
C THR A 150 7.02 45.25 -33.52
N THR A 151 5.83 45.87 -33.56
CA THR A 151 4.53 45.45 -34.18
C THR A 151 4.39 45.98 -35.65
N PRO A 152 3.39 45.63 -36.53
CA PRO A 152 1.92 45.52 -36.25
C PRO A 152 1.03 44.54 -37.08
N ARG A 153 -0.29 44.63 -36.80
CA ARG A 153 -1.51 44.10 -37.49
C ARG A 153 -1.95 45.05 -38.66
N PRO A 154 -3.15 44.97 -39.33
CA PRO A 154 -4.35 44.10 -39.22
C PRO A 154 -4.87 43.59 -40.60
N ASP A 155 -6.12 43.17 -40.92
CA ASP A 155 -7.46 42.91 -40.27
C ASP A 155 -8.22 41.88 -41.18
N GLY A 156 -9.52 41.53 -41.12
CA GLY A 156 -10.69 41.87 -40.27
C GLY A 156 -12.05 41.71 -41.02
N ASN A 157 -13.17 41.50 -40.29
CA ASN A 157 -14.59 41.47 -40.76
C ASN A 157 -15.03 40.36 -41.76
N VAL A 158 -16.32 40.05 -42.04
CA VAL A 158 -17.64 39.92 -41.33
C VAL A 158 -18.68 39.49 -42.40
N GLY A 159 -19.73 38.69 -42.10
CA GLY A 159 -20.87 38.50 -43.03
C GLY A 159 -21.85 37.33 -42.77
N ASP A 160 -23.16 37.62 -42.71
CA ASP A 160 -24.25 36.68 -42.37
C ASP A 160 -24.95 36.01 -43.59
N LYS A 161 -25.74 34.92 -43.36
CA LYS A 161 -27.21 34.77 -43.62
C LYS A 161 -27.76 33.38 -44.02
N ALA A 162 -28.51 32.77 -43.10
CA ALA A 162 -29.92 32.29 -43.19
C ALA A 162 -30.48 31.35 -44.32
N ALA A 163 -30.94 30.16 -43.87
CA ALA A 163 -32.33 29.61 -43.94
C ALA A 163 -32.87 28.68 -45.08
N ASN A 164 -33.76 27.75 -44.65
CA ASN A 164 -34.81 26.99 -45.38
C ASN A 164 -34.39 25.85 -46.36
N THR A 165 -35.14 24.74 -46.63
CA THR A 165 -36.37 24.08 -46.08
C THR A 165 -36.54 22.65 -46.70
N GLY A 166 -37.31 21.74 -46.08
CA GLY A 166 -38.12 20.73 -46.84
C GLY A 166 -38.01 19.22 -46.50
N ASP A 167 -39.04 18.68 -45.83
CA ASP A 167 -39.84 17.45 -46.05
C ASP A 167 -39.26 16.03 -46.37
N GLY A 168 -40.09 15.02 -46.06
CA GLY A 168 -40.02 13.57 -46.43
C GLY A 168 -41.47 12.99 -46.41
N PRO A 169 -41.77 11.71 -46.04
CA PRO A 169 -41.12 10.40 -46.19
C PRO A 169 -41.88 9.50 -47.23
N PRO A 170 -41.78 8.15 -47.28
CA PRO A 170 -42.67 7.27 -46.46
C PRO A 170 -42.11 5.85 -46.12
N ILE A 171 -42.97 4.95 -45.61
CA ILE A 171 -42.69 3.60 -45.04
C ILE A 171 -43.46 2.50 -45.81
N PRO A 172 -43.01 1.23 -45.80
CA PRO A 172 -43.95 0.11 -45.68
C PRO A 172 -43.59 -0.95 -44.61
N VAL A 173 -44.53 -1.84 -44.30
CA VAL A 173 -44.53 -2.80 -43.16
C VAL A 173 -44.84 -4.22 -43.64
N ILE A 174 -44.27 -5.25 -42.99
CA ILE A 174 -44.86 -6.60 -42.91
C ILE A 174 -44.44 -7.27 -41.58
N ALA A 175 -45.14 -8.31 -41.10
CA ALA A 175 -45.03 -8.74 -39.70
C ALA A 175 -45.27 -10.25 -39.42
N GLY A 176 -44.64 -10.75 -38.35
CA GLY A 176 -44.92 -12.04 -37.69
C GLY A 176 -43.98 -13.20 -38.07
N SER A 177 -43.99 -14.35 -37.38
CA SER A 177 -44.55 -14.67 -36.04
C SER A 177 -44.13 -16.09 -35.60
N VAL A 178 -43.49 -16.24 -34.43
CA VAL A 178 -43.41 -17.54 -33.72
C VAL A 178 -43.50 -17.31 -32.21
N VAL A 179 -44.59 -17.77 -31.58
CA VAL A 179 -44.77 -17.76 -30.12
C VAL A 179 -44.95 -19.20 -29.64
N GLY A 180 -44.15 -19.61 -28.64
CA GLY A 180 -44.26 -20.95 -28.05
C GLY A 180 -43.34 -21.18 -26.85
N GLY A 181 -42.03 -20.89 -26.97
CA GLY A 181 -41.05 -21.22 -25.93
C GLY A 181 -41.13 -20.40 -24.63
N VAL A 182 -41.59 -19.14 -24.72
CA VAL A 182 -41.48 -18.18 -23.60
C VAL A 182 -42.33 -18.56 -22.38
N VAL A 183 -43.55 -19.09 -22.59
CA VAL A 183 -44.48 -19.39 -21.49
C VAL A 183 -43.96 -20.52 -20.58
N PHE A 184 -43.26 -21.50 -21.15
CA PHE A 184 -42.73 -22.64 -20.39
C PHE A 184 -41.54 -22.23 -19.50
N LEU A 185 -40.66 -21.35 -20.00
CA LEU A 185 -39.53 -20.81 -19.23
C LEU A 185 -39.99 -19.95 -18.04
N VAL A 186 -41.00 -19.10 -18.23
CA VAL A 186 -41.56 -18.27 -17.15
C VAL A 186 -42.16 -19.12 -16.03
N LEU A 187 -42.91 -20.18 -16.37
CA LEU A 187 -43.49 -21.08 -15.37
C LEU A 187 -42.42 -21.88 -14.59
N ALA A 188 -41.35 -22.31 -15.26
CA ALA A 188 -40.23 -22.98 -14.61
C ALA A 188 -39.49 -22.06 -13.61
N LEU A 189 -39.27 -20.79 -13.99
CA LEU A 189 -38.64 -19.77 -13.15
C LEU A 189 -39.47 -19.47 -11.88
N ILE A 190 -40.79 -19.34 -12.00
CA ILE A 190 -41.70 -19.12 -10.87
C ILE A 190 -41.64 -20.29 -9.87
N LEU A 191 -41.62 -21.53 -10.37
CA LEU A 191 -41.47 -22.73 -9.55
C LEU A 191 -40.13 -22.77 -8.79
N LEU A 192 -39.03 -22.42 -9.46
CA LEU A 192 -37.70 -22.35 -8.85
C LEU A 192 -37.63 -21.33 -7.70
N VAL A 193 -38.17 -20.12 -7.91
CA VAL A 193 -38.23 -19.05 -6.90
C VAL A 193 -39.08 -19.48 -5.69
N PHE A 194 -40.17 -20.21 -5.91
CA PHE A 194 -41.03 -20.71 -4.83
C PHE A 194 -40.33 -21.77 -3.96
N LEU A 195 -39.57 -22.68 -4.59
CA LEU A 195 -38.78 -23.70 -3.88
C LEU A 195 -37.62 -23.08 -3.07
N ILE A 196 -36.95 -22.06 -3.61
CA ILE A 196 -35.90 -21.33 -2.89
C ILE A 196 -36.48 -20.61 -1.66
N ARG A 197 -37.59 -19.87 -1.81
CA ARG A 197 -38.26 -19.19 -0.69
C ARG A 197 -38.68 -20.15 0.42
N ARG A 198 -39.19 -21.34 0.08
CA ARG A 198 -39.58 -22.35 1.07
C ARG A 198 -38.38 -22.88 1.88
N ARG A 199 -37.17 -22.90 1.30
CA ARG A 199 -35.95 -23.39 1.98
C ARG A 199 -35.36 -22.38 2.98
N CYS A 200 -35.61 -21.08 2.79
CA CYS A 200 -35.24 -20.03 3.75
C CYS A 200 -36.23 -19.91 4.94
N SER A 201 -37.38 -20.57 4.90
CA SER A 201 -38.46 -20.43 5.88
C SER A 201 -38.40 -21.42 7.05
N SER A 202 -37.28 -22.11 7.27
CA SER A 202 -37.12 -23.12 8.34
C SER A 202 -35.91 -22.84 9.24
N GLY A 203 -35.95 -21.69 9.92
CA GLY A 203 -35.17 -21.38 11.12
C GLY A 203 -36.13 -21.11 12.29
N LYS A 204 -35.79 -21.56 13.50
CA LYS A 204 -36.72 -21.53 14.66
C LYS A 204 -36.88 -20.11 15.24
N LYS A 205 -38.08 -19.81 15.75
CA LYS A 205 -38.32 -18.68 16.68
C LYS A 205 -37.67 -18.97 18.05
N PRO A 206 -37.20 -17.94 18.78
CA PRO A 206 -37.12 -17.94 20.24
C PRO A 206 -38.46 -17.49 20.86
N ASP A 207 -38.68 -17.82 22.14
CA ASP A 207 -39.92 -17.54 22.88
C ASP A 207 -39.92 -16.16 23.57
N GLU A 208 -41.13 -15.69 23.94
CA GLU A 208 -41.34 -14.41 24.64
C GLU A 208 -41.15 -14.54 26.16
N VAL A 209 -40.50 -13.55 26.79
CA VAL A 209 -40.59 -13.30 28.24
C VAL A 209 -40.76 -11.79 28.47
N HIS A 210 -41.60 -11.43 29.45
CA HIS A 210 -42.20 -10.10 29.63
C HIS A 210 -41.24 -8.91 29.75
N MET A 211 -41.71 -7.76 29.24
CA MET A 211 -41.24 -6.43 29.65
C MET A 211 -41.51 -6.19 31.15
N MET A 212 -40.62 -5.44 31.80
CA MET A 212 -40.97 -4.61 32.95
C MET A 212 -40.28 -3.25 32.82
N GLN A 213 -41.03 -2.17 33.00
CA GLN A 213 -40.52 -0.80 32.84
C GLN A 213 -39.58 -0.41 33.99
N ARG A 214 -38.60 0.46 33.72
CA ARG A 214 -37.97 1.28 34.76
C ARG A 214 -37.61 2.66 34.23
N THR A 215 -37.75 3.65 35.11
CA THR A 215 -37.65 5.10 34.85
C THR A 215 -36.23 5.63 34.98
N ASP A 216 -36.03 6.86 34.53
CA ASP A 216 -34.76 7.59 34.50
C ASP A 216 -34.10 7.77 35.89
N VAL A 217 -32.78 7.60 35.92
CA VAL A 217 -31.84 8.23 36.89
C VAL A 217 -30.53 8.55 36.14
N THR A 218 -29.81 9.57 36.59
CA THR A 218 -28.70 10.23 35.88
C THR A 218 -27.28 9.69 36.19
N THR A 219 -26.29 10.28 35.50
CA THR A 219 -24.90 10.59 35.93
C THR A 219 -23.80 9.51 35.93
N ASP A 220 -22.73 9.85 35.19
CA ASP A 220 -21.29 9.67 35.43
C ASP A 220 -20.70 8.36 35.99
N HIS A 221 -19.80 7.75 35.20
CA HIS A 221 -18.71 6.90 35.70
C HIS A 221 -17.36 7.24 35.04
N ALA A 222 -16.32 7.30 35.87
CA ALA A 222 -14.92 7.47 35.49
C ALA A 222 -14.06 6.29 35.98
N ASN A 223 -12.87 6.08 35.40
CA ASN A 223 -11.92 5.05 35.84
C ASN A 223 -11.26 5.43 37.18
N PRO A 224 -10.93 4.44 38.02
CA PRO A 224 -9.51 4.12 38.31
C PRO A 224 -9.19 2.64 37.96
N VAL A 225 -8.03 2.27 37.42
CA VAL A 225 -6.66 2.27 37.99
C VAL A 225 -6.51 1.32 39.19
N TYR A 226 -5.55 0.39 39.08
CA TYR A 226 -4.93 -0.33 40.20
C TYR A 226 -3.41 -0.41 40.00
N GLN A 227 -2.67 -0.43 41.11
CA GLN A 227 -1.20 -0.60 41.17
C GLN A 227 -0.85 -1.85 42.02
N ASN A 228 0.38 -2.33 41.88
CA ASN A 228 0.98 -3.37 42.75
C ASN A 228 1.22 -2.79 44.16
N GLU A 229 1.24 -3.57 45.26
CA GLU A 229 2.36 -4.42 45.69
C GLU A 229 2.08 -5.17 47.03
N ARG A 230 2.92 -6.19 47.31
CA ARG A 230 3.37 -6.69 48.64
C ARG A 230 2.47 -7.59 49.52
N ASP A 231 2.90 -8.87 49.59
CA ASP A 231 2.96 -9.79 50.75
C ASP A 231 3.66 -9.17 52.00
N PRO A 232 3.64 -9.76 53.25
CA PRO A 232 3.66 -11.22 53.51
C PRO A 232 2.99 -11.80 54.81
N ASP A 233 3.04 -13.15 54.89
CA ASP A 233 3.35 -14.01 56.07
C ASP A 233 2.24 -14.55 57.02
N SER A 234 2.62 -15.63 57.73
CA SER A 234 2.00 -16.38 58.85
C SER A 234 0.94 -17.48 58.57
N GLY A 235 1.20 -18.67 59.14
CA GLY A 235 0.22 -19.74 59.46
C GLY A 235 -0.04 -19.78 60.99
N PRO A 236 -0.33 -20.93 61.66
CA PRO A 236 -0.32 -22.33 61.20
C PRO A 236 -1.51 -23.21 61.73
N VAL A 237 -1.40 -24.56 61.67
CA VAL A 237 -2.23 -25.60 62.38
C VAL A 237 -3.67 -25.81 61.80
N SER A 238 -4.32 -26.99 61.75
CA SER A 238 -4.13 -28.35 62.34
C SER A 238 -4.56 -29.52 61.41
N THR A 239 -4.13 -30.74 61.76
CA THR A 239 -4.68 -32.08 61.35
C THR A 239 -5.38 -32.71 62.58
N PRO A 240 -6.30 -33.72 62.50
CA PRO A 240 -6.11 -35.09 61.94
C PRO A 240 -7.36 -35.58 61.12
N ASP A 241 -7.66 -36.86 60.80
CA ASP A 241 -7.19 -38.18 61.30
C ASP A 241 -7.53 -39.38 60.37
N THR A 242 -6.87 -40.55 60.57
CA THR A 242 -7.25 -41.94 60.15
C THR A 242 -7.42 -42.29 58.64
N THR A 243 -7.12 -43.48 58.11
CA THR A 243 -6.48 -44.74 58.63
C THR A 243 -5.79 -45.55 57.49
N GLU A 244 -5.16 -46.67 57.87
CA GLU A 244 -4.34 -47.60 57.06
C GLU A 244 -5.20 -48.55 56.15
N GLU A 245 -4.71 -49.47 55.29
CA GLU A 245 -3.72 -50.56 55.49
C GLU A 245 -2.77 -50.83 54.29
N GLN A 246 -1.81 -51.75 54.52
CA GLN A 246 -0.69 -52.11 53.63
C GLN A 246 -0.86 -53.51 53.01
N TYR A 247 -0.10 -53.81 51.95
CA TYR A 247 0.62 -55.07 51.65
C TYR A 247 1.24 -54.90 50.23
N ALA A 248 2.44 -55.31 49.84
CA ALA A 248 3.73 -55.68 50.42
C ALA A 248 4.63 -56.04 49.20
N ARG A 249 5.96 -56.06 49.34
CA ARG A 249 6.90 -56.56 48.29
C ARG A 249 7.45 -57.94 48.65
N PRO A 250 7.94 -58.70 47.66
CA PRO A 250 9.29 -59.26 47.79
C PRO A 250 10.20 -58.89 46.59
N THR A 251 11.38 -59.51 46.51
CA THR A 251 12.59 -58.85 45.99
C THR A 251 13.46 -59.75 45.10
N ALA A 252 14.22 -59.11 44.19
CA ALA A 252 15.55 -59.49 43.68
C ALA A 252 15.74 -60.69 42.72
N LEU A 253 16.53 -60.44 41.67
CA LEU A 253 17.65 -61.30 41.22
C LEU A 253 18.65 -60.44 40.42
N VAL A 254 19.94 -60.83 40.38
CA VAL A 254 21.06 -59.96 39.95
C VAL A 254 22.19 -60.78 39.28
N LYS A 255 22.91 -60.16 38.31
CA LYS A 255 24.27 -60.44 37.74
C LYS A 255 24.29 -60.79 36.23
N PRO A 256 25.41 -60.57 35.50
CA PRO A 256 26.48 -59.57 35.68
C PRO A 256 26.94 -58.86 34.36
N HIS A 257 27.97 -58.00 34.47
CA HIS A 257 28.64 -57.28 33.36
C HIS A 257 29.31 -58.14 32.28
N ILE A 258 29.39 -57.59 31.05
CA ILE A 258 30.58 -57.62 30.18
C ILE A 258 30.80 -56.21 29.56
N MET A 259 32.06 -55.80 29.36
CA MET A 259 32.50 -54.64 28.55
C MET A 259 33.76 -55.04 27.75
N PRO A 260 34.02 -54.46 26.57
CA PRO A 260 35.31 -53.77 26.40
C PRO A 260 35.38 -52.54 25.45
N ARG A 261 36.06 -51.49 25.94
CA ARG A 261 37.09 -50.66 25.25
C ARG A 261 36.95 -50.18 23.77
N SER A 262 36.45 -48.95 23.62
CA SER A 262 37.18 -47.74 23.15
C SER A 262 38.10 -47.67 21.89
N LYS A 263 37.79 -46.66 21.02
CA LYS A 263 38.71 -45.79 20.21
C LYS A 263 39.43 -46.42 18.97
N PRO A 264 39.99 -45.64 18.01
CA PRO A 264 40.24 -44.17 17.96
C PRO A 264 39.75 -43.40 16.69
N ARG A 265 40.13 -42.11 16.58
CA ARG A 265 40.11 -41.29 15.34
C ARG A 265 41.39 -41.52 14.49
N PRO A 266 41.36 -41.13 13.21
CA PRO A 266 42.25 -40.07 12.68
C PRO A 266 41.44 -38.98 11.94
N ALA A 267 41.98 -37.98 11.22
CA ALA A 267 43.13 -37.05 11.38
C ALA A 267 43.07 -36.03 10.19
N GLN A 268 43.95 -35.02 10.12
CA GLN A 268 43.85 -33.91 9.13
C GLN A 268 44.85 -34.01 7.96
N ALA A 269 44.39 -33.75 6.73
CA ALA A 269 45.13 -33.26 5.54
C ALA A 269 44.12 -33.02 4.38
N GLY A 270 44.37 -32.27 3.30
CA GLY A 270 45.51 -31.37 3.01
C GLY A 270 45.80 -31.17 1.50
N HIS A 271 45.26 -30.07 0.92
CA HIS A 271 45.68 -29.41 -0.35
C HIS A 271 45.65 -30.10 -1.74
N MET A 272 45.27 -29.25 -2.73
CA MET A 272 45.76 -29.15 -4.12
C MET A 272 45.21 -30.03 -5.27
N TYR A 273 45.46 -29.53 -6.49
CA TYR A 273 44.97 -29.98 -7.80
C TYR A 273 45.96 -30.94 -8.48
N GLU A 274 45.47 -31.83 -9.37
CA GLU A 274 45.94 -31.89 -10.77
C GLU A 274 45.00 -32.71 -11.69
N ASN A 275 45.38 -32.89 -12.96
CA ASN A 275 44.55 -33.39 -14.08
C ASN A 275 45.01 -34.76 -14.65
N VAL A 276 44.32 -35.24 -15.70
CA VAL A 276 44.66 -36.35 -16.63
C VAL A 276 44.28 -37.77 -16.14
N GLY A 277 43.63 -38.63 -16.94
CA GLY A 277 42.97 -38.40 -18.23
C GLY A 277 42.55 -39.65 -19.04
N VAL A 278 41.62 -39.42 -19.99
CA VAL A 278 41.35 -40.13 -21.28
C VAL A 278 40.89 -41.60 -21.31
N ASN A 279 39.65 -41.78 -21.79
CA ASN A 279 39.27 -42.64 -22.96
C ASN A 279 37.84 -42.29 -23.43
N GLY A 280 37.37 -42.62 -24.65
CA GLY A 280 38.09 -43.24 -25.77
C GLY A 280 37.34 -43.23 -27.13
N GLU A 281 36.12 -43.79 -27.19
CA GLU A 281 35.46 -44.20 -28.47
C GLU A 281 34.14 -43.46 -28.80
N VAL A 282 33.68 -43.37 -30.06
CA VAL A 282 34.36 -43.06 -31.34
C VAL A 282 33.33 -42.55 -32.38
N TYR A 283 33.80 -41.70 -33.30
CA TYR A 283 33.10 -40.94 -34.35
C TYR A 283 32.48 -41.77 -35.51
N PRO A 284 31.56 -41.23 -36.37
CA PRO A 284 31.95 -40.33 -37.49
C PRO A 284 31.02 -39.13 -37.83
N ARG A 285 31.66 -38.09 -38.42
CA ARG A 285 31.07 -37.04 -39.29
C ARG A 285 31.72 -37.15 -40.69
N PRO A 286 31.08 -36.68 -41.77
CA PRO A 286 31.53 -35.46 -42.48
C PRO A 286 30.35 -34.53 -42.89
N SER A 287 30.50 -33.31 -43.43
CA SER A 287 31.67 -32.42 -43.63
C SER A 287 31.23 -30.95 -43.84
N ARG A 288 32.17 -30.02 -43.62
CA ARG A 288 32.06 -28.55 -43.84
C ARG A 288 31.78 -28.15 -45.29
N ARG A 289 31.24 -26.92 -45.49
CA ARG A 289 31.96 -25.86 -46.26
C ARG A 289 31.51 -24.44 -45.88
N SER A 290 32.28 -23.45 -46.34
CA SER A 290 32.17 -22.03 -46.04
C SER A 290 32.59 -21.20 -47.25
N THR A 291 31.97 -20.04 -47.48
CA THR A 291 32.52 -18.91 -48.26
C THR A 291 31.73 -17.63 -47.96
N ALA A 292 32.24 -16.47 -48.37
CA ALA A 292 31.65 -15.14 -48.12
C ALA A 292 31.73 -14.24 -49.36
N ASN A 293 31.02 -13.10 -49.30
CA ASN A 293 31.15 -11.87 -50.11
C ASN A 293 30.91 -11.93 -51.64
N MET A 294 29.85 -11.23 -52.08
CA MET A 294 29.75 -10.29 -53.22
C MET A 294 28.29 -9.74 -53.23
N ALA A 295 27.88 -8.51 -53.57
CA ALA A 295 28.46 -7.25 -54.11
C ALA A 295 27.70 -6.80 -55.39
N ASP A 296 26.98 -5.67 -55.26
CA ASP A 296 26.47 -4.67 -56.23
C ASP A 296 26.08 -5.01 -57.68
N THR A 297 24.83 -4.65 -58.02
CA THR A 297 24.35 -3.82 -59.17
C THR A 297 22.83 -3.57 -58.94
N ASP A 298 22.19 -2.39 -58.93
CA ASP A 298 22.38 -1.02 -59.45
C ASP A 298 21.51 -0.68 -60.70
N ALA A 299 21.00 0.57 -60.73
CA ALA A 299 20.03 1.19 -61.67
C ALA A 299 18.61 0.54 -61.76
N GLY A 300 17.51 1.28 -62.00
CA GLY A 300 17.32 2.74 -62.14
C GLY A 300 15.83 3.11 -62.38
N ASP A 301 15.55 4.41 -62.54
CA ASP A 301 14.29 5.04 -63.05
C ASP A 301 13.01 4.92 -62.16
N ASP A 302 12.18 5.95 -61.94
CA ASP A 302 12.31 7.42 -62.12
C ASP A 302 11.29 8.20 -61.22
N VAL A 303 11.29 9.54 -61.29
CA VAL A 303 10.42 10.59 -60.65
C VAL A 303 8.95 10.23 -60.32
N ASP A 304 8.26 10.81 -59.31
CA ASP A 304 8.11 12.26 -59.03
C ASP A 304 7.72 12.61 -57.54
N ALA A 305 7.26 13.85 -57.29
CA ALA A 305 7.45 14.62 -56.04
C ALA A 305 6.34 14.63 -54.95
N LEU A 306 6.52 15.55 -53.98
CA LEU A 306 5.81 15.84 -52.72
C LEU A 306 4.33 16.32 -52.93
N GLU A 307 3.44 16.58 -51.94
CA GLU A 307 3.60 16.90 -50.50
C GLU A 307 2.27 16.81 -49.67
N THR A 308 2.39 16.81 -48.33
CA THR A 308 1.40 17.23 -47.28
C THR A 308 0.06 16.50 -47.00
N ALA A 309 -0.29 16.57 -45.70
CA ALA A 309 -1.63 16.78 -45.09
C ALA A 309 -2.43 15.59 -44.49
N ASP A 310 -2.42 15.58 -43.14
CA ASP A 310 -3.49 15.27 -42.16
C ASP A 310 -4.42 14.04 -42.35
N ASP A 311 -4.38 13.13 -41.37
CA ASP A 311 -5.49 12.20 -41.08
C ASP A 311 -5.61 11.93 -39.57
N THR A 312 -5.82 13.00 -38.79
CA THR A 312 -5.88 12.97 -37.32
C THR A 312 -7.18 12.38 -36.73
N ARG A 313 -7.70 11.24 -37.25
CA ARG A 313 -8.93 10.61 -36.69
C ARG A 313 -9.07 9.07 -36.68
N ALA A 314 -7.98 8.30 -36.73
CA ALA A 314 -8.03 6.83 -36.75
C ALA A 314 -7.16 6.14 -35.65
N ALA A 315 -7.46 6.36 -34.36
CA ALA A 315 -6.70 5.77 -33.24
C ALA A 315 -7.52 5.35 -32.00
N GLU A 316 -8.84 5.23 -32.10
CA GLU A 316 -9.72 4.74 -31.02
C GLU A 316 -10.64 3.59 -31.51
N THR A 317 -11.18 2.80 -30.57
CA THR A 317 -12.06 1.62 -30.76
C THR A 317 -11.56 0.48 -31.65
N ALA A 318 -10.55 -0.28 -31.20
CA ALA A 318 -10.15 -1.56 -31.81
C ALA A 318 -9.53 -2.60 -30.84
N TYR A 319 -10.18 -2.92 -29.70
CA TYR A 319 -9.82 -4.09 -28.88
C TYR A 319 -11.06 -4.78 -28.28
N TYR A 320 -11.46 -5.92 -28.87
CA TYR A 320 -12.40 -6.86 -28.26
C TYR A 320 -11.77 -8.27 -28.20
N ASN A 321 -12.21 -9.08 -27.23
CA ASN A 321 -11.49 -10.27 -26.80
C ASN A 321 -11.78 -11.50 -27.68
N ASP A 322 -10.78 -11.99 -28.40
CA ASP A 322 -10.78 -13.33 -29.01
C ASP A 322 -9.53 -14.13 -28.54
N PRO A 323 -9.68 -15.33 -27.93
CA PRO A 323 -8.56 -16.20 -27.55
C PRO A 323 -7.62 -16.60 -28.71
N VAL A 324 -8.10 -16.62 -29.94
CA VAL A 324 -7.30 -16.92 -31.14
C VAL A 324 -6.35 -15.75 -31.45
N TYR A 325 -6.77 -14.51 -31.21
CA TYR A 325 -5.91 -13.33 -31.34
C TYR A 325 -4.82 -13.28 -30.26
N MET A 326 -5.10 -13.80 -29.06
CA MET A 326 -4.15 -13.88 -27.92
C MET A 326 -3.05 -14.92 -28.12
N THR A 327 -3.28 -15.93 -28.96
CA THR A 327 -2.30 -16.97 -29.29
C THR A 327 -1.44 -16.57 -30.49
N SER A 328 -2.02 -15.91 -31.51
CA SER A 328 -1.21 -15.29 -32.57
C SER A 328 -0.35 -14.12 -32.05
N GLN A 329 -0.86 -13.28 -31.14
CA GLN A 329 -0.05 -12.22 -30.53
C GLN A 329 1.12 -12.76 -29.69
N ALA A 330 1.01 -13.94 -29.05
CA ALA A 330 2.11 -14.47 -28.23
C ALA A 330 3.43 -14.62 -29.02
N ALA A 331 3.35 -15.02 -30.29
CA ALA A 331 4.51 -15.09 -31.20
C ALA A 331 5.08 -13.70 -31.58
N THR A 332 4.28 -12.64 -31.46
CA THR A 332 4.62 -11.25 -31.84
C THR A 332 5.14 -10.41 -30.67
N LEU A 333 4.97 -10.86 -29.41
CA LEU A 333 5.25 -10.06 -28.21
C LEU A 333 6.70 -10.12 -27.70
N GLY A 334 7.57 -10.93 -28.32
CA GLY A 334 9.00 -11.00 -27.98
C GLY A 334 9.29 -11.59 -26.59
N LEU A 335 8.40 -12.45 -26.09
CA LEU A 335 8.49 -13.08 -24.77
C LEU A 335 9.73 -13.98 -24.66
N ASP A 336 10.41 -13.93 -23.52
CA ASP A 336 11.50 -14.87 -23.23
C ASP A 336 10.98 -16.26 -22.82
N ARG A 337 11.86 -17.27 -22.82
CA ARG A 337 11.51 -18.67 -22.57
C ARG A 337 10.89 -18.92 -21.19
N VAL A 338 11.21 -18.09 -20.19
CA VAL A 338 10.63 -18.18 -18.84
C VAL A 338 9.22 -17.59 -18.84
N GLN A 339 9.01 -16.45 -19.49
CA GLN A 339 7.67 -15.85 -19.63
C GLN A 339 6.73 -16.78 -20.40
N GLN A 340 7.20 -17.36 -21.51
CA GLN A 340 6.44 -18.32 -22.30
C GLN A 340 6.06 -19.57 -21.49
N TYR A 341 7.03 -20.20 -20.80
CA TYR A 341 6.79 -21.33 -19.91
C TYR A 341 5.71 -21.04 -18.85
N LEU A 342 5.82 -19.90 -18.16
CA LEU A 342 4.87 -19.49 -17.13
C LEU A 342 3.46 -19.28 -17.71
N LEU A 343 3.37 -18.70 -18.90
CA LEU A 343 2.11 -18.45 -19.57
C LEU A 343 1.43 -19.72 -20.07
N ASP A 344 2.18 -20.66 -20.63
CA ASP A 344 1.62 -21.94 -21.08
C ASP A 344 1.14 -22.78 -19.89
N ARG A 345 1.89 -22.77 -18.77
CA ARG A 345 1.44 -23.38 -17.50
C ARG A 345 0.18 -22.73 -16.93
N LEU A 346 0.06 -21.40 -16.98
CA LEU A 346 -1.11 -20.68 -16.48
C LEU A 346 -2.33 -20.76 -17.42
N ARG A 347 -2.11 -21.00 -18.72
CA ARG A 347 -3.17 -21.23 -19.71
C ARG A 347 -3.68 -22.67 -19.72
N GLY A 348 -2.84 -23.64 -19.33
CA GLY A 348 -3.22 -25.04 -19.17
C GLY A 348 -3.91 -25.35 -17.84
N ASP A 349 -4.66 -26.46 -17.83
CA ASP A 349 -5.36 -26.96 -16.65
C ASP A 349 -4.52 -27.93 -15.79
N THR A 350 -3.33 -28.32 -16.27
CA THR A 350 -2.49 -29.37 -15.64
C THR A 350 -1.90 -28.99 -14.28
N LEU A 351 -1.94 -27.73 -13.88
CA LEU A 351 -1.35 -27.26 -12.61
C LEU A 351 -1.97 -27.92 -11.37
N ASP A 352 -3.25 -28.31 -11.46
CA ASP A 352 -3.96 -28.97 -10.37
C ASP A 352 -3.56 -30.45 -10.23
N ASP A 353 -3.18 -31.12 -11.33
CA ASP A 353 -2.64 -32.48 -11.33
C ASP A 353 -1.15 -32.50 -10.95
N GLU A 354 -0.39 -31.53 -11.46
CA GLU A 354 1.01 -31.28 -11.12
C GLU A 354 1.18 -31.05 -9.61
N PHE A 355 0.22 -30.38 -8.96
CA PHE A 355 0.20 -30.24 -7.50
C PHE A 355 -0.04 -31.55 -6.74
N GLU A 356 -0.96 -32.42 -7.20
CA GLU A 356 -1.25 -33.70 -6.51
C GLU A 356 -0.08 -34.70 -6.62
N ASN A 357 0.76 -34.55 -7.65
CA ASN A 357 1.98 -35.33 -7.81
C ASN A 357 3.14 -34.88 -6.88
N LEU A 358 3.02 -33.77 -6.16
CA LEU A 358 4.02 -33.35 -5.17
C LEU A 358 3.91 -34.20 -3.89
N PRO A 359 5.02 -34.75 -3.34
CA PRO A 359 5.00 -35.58 -2.13
C PRO A 359 4.24 -34.93 -0.96
N TYR A 360 3.33 -35.65 -0.32
CA TYR A 360 2.46 -35.14 0.75
C TYR A 360 2.67 -35.89 2.06
N GLY A 361 2.71 -35.14 3.18
CA GLY A 361 3.05 -35.68 4.49
C GLY A 361 4.55 -35.91 4.67
N HIS A 362 4.94 -36.46 5.81
CA HIS A 362 6.35 -36.63 6.17
C HIS A 362 7.06 -37.71 5.33
N GLN A 363 8.09 -37.31 4.59
CA GLN A 363 8.92 -38.22 3.76
C GLN A 363 10.25 -38.61 4.43
N GLN A 364 10.52 -38.07 5.63
CA GLN A 364 11.76 -38.25 6.40
C GLN A 364 11.45 -38.27 7.90
N ASP A 365 12.43 -38.69 8.70
CA ASP A 365 12.36 -38.79 10.16
C ASP A 365 12.05 -37.44 10.82
N HIS A 366 11.25 -37.49 11.88
CA HIS A 366 10.71 -36.34 12.62
C HIS A 366 10.41 -36.73 14.08
N GLU A 367 11.23 -37.63 14.62
CA GLU A 367 11.13 -38.16 15.99
C GLU A 367 11.30 -37.05 17.03
N VAL A 368 12.26 -36.12 16.85
CA VAL A 368 12.51 -35.07 17.85
C VAL A 368 11.29 -34.17 18.00
N GLY A 369 10.62 -33.82 16.89
CA GLY A 369 9.37 -33.06 16.93
C GLY A 369 8.19 -33.81 17.56
N SER A 370 8.27 -35.15 17.61
CA SER A 370 7.21 -36.06 18.08
C SER A 370 7.30 -36.42 19.57
N LYS A 371 8.46 -36.20 20.21
CA LYS A 371 8.71 -36.42 21.65
C LYS A 371 7.70 -35.68 22.53
N GLU A 372 7.32 -36.27 23.66
CA GLU A 372 6.29 -35.72 24.57
C GLU A 372 6.62 -34.29 25.03
N GLU A 373 7.86 -34.07 25.47
CA GLU A 373 8.41 -32.74 25.84
C GLU A 373 8.22 -31.66 24.75
N ASN A 374 8.19 -32.06 23.48
CA ASN A 374 8.14 -31.19 22.30
C ASN A 374 6.74 -31.03 21.72
N ARG A 375 5.80 -31.95 21.98
CA ARG A 375 4.39 -31.85 21.55
C ARG A 375 3.76 -30.52 21.99
N SER A 376 4.04 -30.09 23.22
CA SER A 376 3.57 -28.81 23.76
C SER A 376 4.05 -27.59 22.97
N LYS A 377 5.19 -27.66 22.28
CA LYS A 377 5.76 -26.59 21.46
C LYS A 377 5.17 -26.53 20.05
N ASN A 378 4.60 -27.61 19.53
CA ASN A 378 4.00 -27.67 18.19
C ASN A 378 2.64 -26.96 18.14
N ARG A 379 2.36 -26.22 17.06
CA ARG A 379 1.01 -25.65 16.80
C ARG A 379 0.05 -26.67 16.19
N PHE A 380 0.58 -27.66 15.48
CA PHE A 380 -0.15 -28.77 14.88
C PHE A 380 0.56 -30.05 15.34
N ASN A 381 -0.07 -30.82 16.24
CA ASN A 381 0.65 -31.74 17.15
C ASN A 381 1.41 -32.88 16.46
N SER A 382 1.02 -33.25 15.23
CA SER A 382 1.65 -34.30 14.42
C SER A 382 1.78 -33.94 12.93
N SER A 383 0.79 -33.24 12.35
CA SER A 383 0.73 -33.04 10.89
C SER A 383 1.74 -32.06 10.31
N ILE A 384 2.38 -31.19 11.12
CA ILE A 384 3.40 -30.24 10.69
C ILE A 384 4.54 -30.22 11.71
N LEU A 385 5.50 -31.13 11.53
CA LEU A 385 6.74 -31.23 12.30
C LEU A 385 7.93 -31.03 11.35
N PRO A 386 9.05 -30.41 11.78
CA PRO A 386 10.26 -30.37 10.96
C PRO A 386 10.88 -31.76 10.86
N TYR A 387 11.64 -32.02 9.79
CA TYR A 387 12.46 -33.24 9.70
C TYR A 387 13.70 -33.10 10.59
N ASP A 388 14.15 -34.20 11.18
CA ASP A 388 15.24 -34.18 12.15
C ASP A 388 16.61 -33.82 11.52
N ALA A 389 16.76 -34.07 10.22
CA ALA A 389 17.94 -33.70 9.44
C ALA A 389 18.02 -32.19 9.10
N THR A 390 16.88 -31.48 9.05
CA THR A 390 16.80 -30.07 8.60
C THR A 390 16.28 -29.11 9.67
N ARG A 391 15.84 -29.61 10.84
CA ARG A 391 15.36 -28.77 11.94
C ARG A 391 16.43 -27.79 12.43
N VAL A 392 15.99 -26.63 12.89
CA VAL A 392 16.88 -25.71 13.62
C VAL A 392 17.10 -26.25 15.04
N VAL A 393 18.37 -26.38 15.44
CA VAL A 393 18.78 -26.93 16.74
C VAL A 393 19.17 -25.79 17.68
N LEU A 394 18.46 -25.61 18.80
CA LEU A 394 18.71 -24.52 19.74
C LEU A 394 19.75 -24.88 20.79
N HIS A 395 20.80 -24.06 20.86
CA HIS A 395 21.90 -24.24 21.80
C HIS A 395 21.66 -23.48 23.13
N GLY A 396 22.42 -23.83 24.16
CA GLY A 396 22.82 -22.87 25.19
C GLY A 396 21.84 -22.55 26.33
N ASN A 397 21.03 -23.50 26.79
CA ASN A 397 20.55 -23.51 28.18
C ASN A 397 21.42 -24.48 28.99
N SER A 398 22.08 -24.01 30.05
CA SER A 398 22.86 -24.87 30.96
C SER A 398 21.99 -25.27 32.17
N GLY A 399 21.28 -26.39 32.07
CA GLY A 399 20.41 -26.88 33.15
C GLY A 399 19.51 -28.06 32.73
N PRO A 400 18.67 -28.58 33.65
CA PRO A 400 17.77 -29.70 33.36
C PRO A 400 16.78 -29.40 32.22
N ASP A 401 16.28 -28.16 32.14
CA ASP A 401 15.31 -27.70 31.13
C ASP A 401 15.96 -27.33 29.77
N SER A 402 17.08 -27.97 29.40
CA SER A 402 17.88 -27.65 28.20
C SER A 402 17.32 -28.24 26.90
N ASN A 403 16.04 -27.98 26.65
CA ASN A 403 15.36 -28.41 25.44
C ASN A 403 15.92 -27.68 24.19
N ASP A 404 16.33 -28.45 23.17
CA ASP A 404 16.97 -27.98 21.93
C ASP A 404 16.00 -27.74 20.77
N TYR A 405 14.71 -28.02 20.96
CA TYR A 405 13.73 -28.08 19.88
C TYR A 405 12.95 -26.77 19.68
N ILE A 406 12.83 -26.40 18.41
CA ILE A 406 11.84 -25.45 17.88
C ILE A 406 11.25 -26.04 16.59
N ASN A 407 9.96 -25.80 16.33
CA ASN A 407 9.31 -26.19 15.07
C ASN A 407 9.67 -25.19 13.95
N ALA A 408 10.89 -25.34 13.44
CA ALA A 408 11.43 -24.62 12.30
C ALA A 408 12.44 -25.52 11.55
N SER A 409 12.52 -25.36 10.22
CA SER A 409 13.48 -26.05 9.36
C SER A 409 14.34 -25.03 8.62
N TYR A 410 15.62 -25.34 8.39
CA TYR A 410 16.34 -24.72 7.29
C TYR A 410 15.72 -25.15 5.96
N VAL A 411 15.72 -24.27 4.96
CA VAL A 411 15.30 -24.57 3.59
C VAL A 411 16.36 -24.05 2.63
N ARG A 412 16.80 -24.90 1.70
CA ARG A 412 17.79 -24.63 0.67
C ARG A 412 17.22 -23.64 -0.34
N GLY A 413 17.97 -22.58 -0.64
CA GLY A 413 17.66 -21.64 -1.71
C GLY A 413 18.40 -21.96 -3.01
N PHE A 414 18.44 -20.97 -3.91
CA PHE A 414 19.33 -21.04 -5.07
C PHE A 414 20.77 -20.65 -4.65
N SER A 415 21.77 -21.39 -5.15
CA SER A 415 23.17 -21.22 -4.74
C SER A 415 23.32 -21.29 -3.21
N ASN A 416 24.19 -20.48 -2.60
CA ASN A 416 24.46 -20.47 -1.16
C ASN A 416 23.38 -19.79 -0.30
N LYS A 417 22.20 -19.46 -0.87
CA LYS A 417 21.11 -18.78 -0.16
C LYS A 417 20.35 -19.77 0.74
N THR A 418 20.06 -19.38 1.97
CA THR A 418 19.38 -20.23 2.96
C THR A 418 18.22 -19.48 3.62
N TYR A 419 17.13 -20.20 3.87
CA TYR A 419 15.96 -19.70 4.61
C TYR A 419 15.79 -20.48 5.92
N ILE A 420 15.00 -19.91 6.83
CA ILE A 420 14.41 -20.68 7.93
C ILE A 420 12.88 -20.59 7.78
N ALA A 421 12.24 -21.74 7.58
CA ALA A 421 10.79 -21.87 7.53
C ALA A 421 10.26 -22.32 8.90
N ALA A 422 9.59 -21.41 9.63
CA ALA A 422 9.17 -21.62 11.01
C ALA A 422 7.64 -21.57 11.19
N GLN A 423 7.11 -22.24 12.22
CA GLN A 423 5.73 -22.00 12.66
C GLN A 423 5.58 -20.59 13.27
N GLY A 424 4.36 -20.05 13.30
CA GLY A 424 4.04 -18.87 14.09
C GLY A 424 4.07 -19.21 15.58
N PRO A 425 4.93 -18.56 16.41
CA PRO A 425 5.19 -18.99 17.78
C PRO A 425 3.93 -19.09 18.66
N LYS A 426 3.98 -19.99 19.64
CA LYS A 426 3.01 -20.14 20.73
C LYS A 426 3.53 -19.38 21.96
N THR A 427 2.67 -19.10 22.95
CA THR A 427 3.06 -18.41 24.19
C THR A 427 4.26 -19.07 24.88
N ASN A 428 4.27 -20.41 24.94
CA ASN A 428 5.35 -21.22 25.50
C ASN A 428 6.58 -21.38 24.58
N SER A 429 6.59 -20.82 23.36
CA SER A 429 7.69 -20.91 22.40
C SER A 429 8.23 -19.55 21.93
N VAL A 430 7.80 -18.43 22.53
CA VAL A 430 8.34 -17.09 22.18
C VAL A 430 9.81 -16.96 22.58
N GLY A 431 10.20 -17.50 23.73
CA GLY A 431 11.61 -17.53 24.18
C GLY A 431 12.51 -18.31 23.21
N ASP A 432 12.04 -19.48 22.75
CA ASP A 432 12.74 -20.28 21.73
C ASP A 432 12.84 -19.55 20.39
N PHE A 433 11.79 -18.85 19.96
CA PHE A 433 11.79 -18.09 18.72
C PHE A 433 12.83 -16.95 18.72
N TRP A 434 12.95 -16.20 19.82
CA TRP A 434 14.01 -15.18 19.93
C TRP A 434 15.40 -15.78 20.16
N ARG A 435 15.51 -16.91 20.87
CA ARG A 435 16.76 -17.68 20.97
C ARG A 435 17.25 -18.11 19.58
N MET A 436 16.35 -18.58 18.71
CA MET A 436 16.64 -18.88 17.29
C MET A 436 17.09 -17.64 16.52
N VAL A 437 16.33 -16.54 16.57
CA VAL A 437 16.67 -15.26 15.90
C VAL A 437 18.07 -14.78 16.30
N TRP A 438 18.41 -14.86 17.59
CA TRP A 438 19.72 -14.47 18.09
C TRP A 438 20.84 -15.45 17.69
N GLN A 439 20.60 -16.76 17.74
CA GLN A 439 21.58 -17.79 17.38
C GLN A 439 21.95 -17.72 15.90
N GLU A 440 20.94 -17.76 15.03
CA GLU A 440 21.07 -17.80 13.56
C GLU A 440 21.38 -16.43 12.95
N LYS A 441 21.67 -15.43 13.79
CA LYS A 441 22.02 -14.04 13.42
C LYS A 441 20.98 -13.37 12.52
N ILE A 442 19.71 -13.76 12.65
CA ILE A 442 18.62 -13.31 11.78
C ILE A 442 18.45 -11.80 11.89
N THR A 443 18.56 -11.11 10.75
CA THR A 443 18.32 -9.66 10.63
C THR A 443 16.96 -9.33 10.02
N HIS A 444 16.36 -10.28 9.28
CA HIS A 444 15.10 -10.09 8.55
C HIS A 444 14.11 -11.20 8.91
N ILE A 445 12.92 -10.83 9.36
CA ILE A 445 11.82 -11.74 9.69
C ILE A 445 10.60 -11.42 8.81
N VAL A 446 10.09 -12.40 8.07
CA VAL A 446 8.91 -12.25 7.21
C VAL A 446 7.74 -12.99 7.86
N MET A 447 6.71 -12.24 8.24
CA MET A 447 5.51 -12.74 8.91
C MET A 447 4.30 -12.65 7.97
N LEU A 448 3.77 -13.80 7.56
CA LEU A 448 2.73 -13.93 6.52
C LEU A 448 1.38 -14.37 7.10
N THR A 449 1.01 -13.87 8.28
CA THR A 449 -0.25 -14.19 8.96
C THR A 449 -0.62 -13.09 9.94
N ASN A 450 -1.91 -12.80 10.09
CA ASN A 450 -2.41 -12.01 11.20
C ASN A 450 -2.39 -12.86 12.49
N LEU A 451 -2.46 -12.21 13.66
CA LEU A 451 -2.49 -12.93 14.94
C LEU A 451 -3.73 -13.83 15.07
N LYS A 452 -4.86 -13.36 14.54
CA LYS A 452 -6.17 -14.04 14.54
C LYS A 452 -6.80 -13.89 13.16
N GLU A 453 -7.34 -14.99 12.63
CA GLU A 453 -7.85 -15.14 11.27
C GLU A 453 -9.07 -16.08 11.32
N ALA A 454 -10.19 -15.70 10.69
CA ALA A 454 -11.49 -16.37 10.81
C ALA A 454 -11.85 -16.79 12.27
N GLY A 455 -11.57 -15.89 13.23
CA GLY A 455 -11.78 -16.14 14.67
C GLY A 455 -10.74 -17.04 15.37
N LYS A 456 -9.82 -17.67 14.63
CA LYS A 456 -8.84 -18.65 15.13
C LYS A 456 -7.45 -18.03 15.32
N ASN A 457 -6.76 -18.39 16.42
CA ASN A 457 -5.43 -17.84 16.74
C ASN A 457 -4.34 -18.49 15.89
N LYS A 458 -3.70 -17.72 15.01
CA LYS A 458 -2.68 -18.20 14.06
C LYS A 458 -1.24 -17.97 14.52
N CYS A 459 -0.99 -16.90 15.28
CA CYS A 459 0.29 -16.53 15.87
C CYS A 459 0.04 -15.75 17.18
N VAL A 460 1.01 -15.70 18.10
CA VAL A 460 0.98 -14.75 19.23
C VAL A 460 1.72 -13.45 18.87
N GLU A 461 1.38 -12.33 19.53
CA GLU A 461 2.24 -11.14 19.49
C GLU A 461 3.54 -11.48 20.23
N TYR A 462 4.63 -11.63 19.48
CA TYR A 462 5.93 -12.06 20.01
C TYR A 462 6.93 -10.91 20.15
N TRP A 463 6.52 -9.67 19.91
CA TRP A 463 7.38 -8.48 19.86
C TRP A 463 6.97 -7.41 20.88
N PRO A 464 7.90 -6.55 21.34
CA PRO A 464 7.56 -5.37 22.12
C PRO A 464 6.94 -4.26 21.25
N ARG A 465 6.13 -3.39 21.86
CA ARG A 465 5.65 -2.15 21.23
C ARG A 465 6.80 -1.13 21.07
N LYS A 466 6.65 -0.15 20.18
CA LYS A 466 7.63 0.95 20.01
C LYS A 466 7.88 1.66 21.36
N GLY A 467 9.15 1.89 21.68
CA GLY A 467 9.60 2.48 22.95
C GLY A 467 9.47 1.55 24.16
N LYS A 468 9.25 0.24 23.97
CA LYS A 468 9.23 -0.77 25.05
C LYS A 468 10.31 -1.81 24.85
N HIS A 469 10.82 -2.31 25.96
CA HIS A 469 11.71 -3.46 26.06
C HIS A 469 10.93 -4.66 26.60
N CYS A 470 11.29 -5.87 26.15
CA CYS A 470 10.81 -7.15 26.65
C CYS A 470 11.97 -8.14 26.67
N LYS A 471 12.02 -8.99 27.69
CA LYS A 471 12.99 -10.09 27.81
C LYS A 471 12.31 -11.41 27.48
N TYR A 472 12.84 -12.12 26.49
CA TYR A 472 12.35 -13.43 26.05
C TYR A 472 13.45 -14.47 26.29
N SER A 473 13.33 -15.23 27.37
CA SER A 473 14.38 -16.16 27.83
C SER A 473 15.73 -15.42 28.05
N SER A 474 16.77 -15.77 27.29
CA SER A 474 18.11 -15.18 27.33
C SER A 474 18.35 -14.06 26.30
N VAL A 475 17.29 -13.52 25.70
CA VAL A 475 17.35 -12.46 24.67
C VAL A 475 16.52 -11.27 25.10
N ASP A 476 17.11 -10.09 25.05
CA ASP A 476 16.46 -8.81 25.32
C ASP A 476 16.14 -8.11 23.99
N VAL A 477 14.89 -7.68 23.82
CA VAL A 477 14.36 -7.08 22.59
C VAL A 477 13.71 -5.75 22.89
N THR A 478 14.03 -4.71 22.12
CA THR A 478 13.48 -3.36 22.27
C THR A 478 12.85 -2.89 20.96
N GLY A 479 11.59 -2.45 20.99
CA GLY A 479 10.89 -1.91 19.82
C GLY A 479 11.37 -0.50 19.50
N LEU A 480 12.12 -0.34 18.41
CA LEU A 480 12.63 0.96 17.98
C LEU A 480 11.61 1.67 17.10
N GLU A 481 11.15 1.00 16.04
CA GLU A 481 10.37 1.63 14.97
C GLU A 481 9.21 0.75 14.49
N VAL A 482 8.16 1.41 13.99
CA VAL A 482 6.98 0.79 13.39
C VAL A 482 6.55 1.71 12.25
N GLU A 483 6.52 1.18 11.04
CA GLU A 483 6.00 1.83 9.85
C GLU A 483 4.78 1.06 9.33
N GLN A 484 3.75 1.81 8.94
CA GLN A 484 2.60 1.26 8.22
C GLN A 484 2.84 1.41 6.70
N ARG A 485 2.50 0.38 5.94
CA ARG A 485 2.24 0.43 4.49
C ARG A 485 0.82 -0.12 4.24
N ALA A 486 0.34 -0.10 3.01
CA ALA A 486 -0.97 -0.62 2.65
C ALA A 486 -1.18 -2.10 3.03
N ASP A 487 -0.20 -2.93 2.69
CA ASP A 487 -0.28 -4.39 2.77
C ASP A 487 0.58 -5.00 3.89
N CYS A 488 1.46 -4.20 4.52
CA CYS A 488 2.33 -4.66 5.59
C CYS A 488 2.58 -3.64 6.71
N VAL A 489 3.06 -4.14 7.84
CA VAL A 489 3.66 -3.37 8.93
C VAL A 489 5.14 -3.75 9.01
N ILE A 490 6.03 -2.76 8.93
CA ILE A 490 7.48 -2.96 9.11
C ILE A 490 7.82 -2.56 10.55
N ARG A 491 8.57 -3.40 11.28
CA ARG A 491 8.97 -3.14 12.68
C ARG A 491 10.46 -3.36 12.85
N THR A 492 11.16 -2.40 13.45
CA THR A 492 12.61 -2.46 13.70
C THR A 492 12.87 -2.66 15.18
N PHE A 493 13.70 -3.65 15.53
CA PHE A 493 14.05 -4.01 16.90
C PHE A 493 15.55 -3.86 17.16
N ASP A 494 15.90 -3.46 18.38
CA ASP A 494 17.23 -3.71 18.96
C ASP A 494 17.18 -5.05 19.70
N VAL A 495 18.07 -5.98 19.36
CA VAL A 495 18.11 -7.33 19.92
C VAL A 495 19.51 -7.61 20.48
N LYS A 496 19.60 -8.06 21.73
CA LYS A 496 20.87 -8.39 22.40
C LYS A 496 20.74 -9.61 23.31
N ARG A 497 21.86 -10.23 23.66
CA ARG A 497 21.89 -11.31 24.66
C ARG A 497 21.74 -10.73 26.07
N SER A 498 20.94 -11.38 26.91
CA SER A 498 20.91 -11.08 28.34
C SER A 498 22.27 -11.37 28.98
N GLY A 499 22.75 -10.44 29.80
CA GLY A 499 24.13 -10.44 30.32
C GLY A 499 25.09 -9.51 29.56
N GLY A 500 24.67 -8.96 28.42
CA GLY A 500 25.43 -7.93 27.68
C GLY A 500 26.09 -8.44 26.39
N GLY A 501 26.95 -7.59 25.83
CA GLY A 501 27.52 -7.74 24.49
C GLY A 501 26.88 -6.78 23.47
N PRO A 502 27.31 -6.83 22.19
CA PRO A 502 26.76 -5.98 21.13
C PRO A 502 25.30 -6.33 20.86
N SER A 503 24.48 -5.32 20.54
CA SER A 503 23.14 -5.55 20.00
C SER A 503 23.18 -5.71 18.47
N ARG A 504 22.03 -6.05 17.89
CA ARG A 504 21.80 -6.17 16.44
C ARG A 504 20.44 -5.60 16.11
N HIS A 505 20.34 -4.96 14.94
CA HIS A 505 19.03 -4.58 14.41
C HIS A 505 18.37 -5.76 13.69
N VAL A 506 17.09 -5.96 13.98
CA VAL A 506 16.26 -7.00 13.36
C VAL A 506 14.98 -6.35 12.86
N THR A 507 14.68 -6.51 11.58
CA THR A 507 13.50 -5.92 10.93
C THR A 507 12.48 -7.02 10.63
N GLN A 508 11.28 -6.87 11.16
CA GLN A 508 10.12 -7.72 10.86
C GLN A 508 9.25 -7.04 9.81
N TYR A 509 8.99 -7.76 8.73
CA TYR A 509 8.07 -7.41 7.66
C TYR A 509 6.81 -8.26 7.83
N HIS A 510 5.76 -7.65 8.40
CA HIS A 510 4.49 -8.32 8.72
C HIS A 510 3.47 -8.02 7.63
N TYR A 511 3.25 -8.95 6.71
CA TYR A 511 2.22 -8.86 5.66
C TYR A 511 0.85 -9.18 6.26
N VAL A 512 -0.05 -8.19 6.28
CA VAL A 512 -1.32 -8.22 7.01
C VAL A 512 -2.55 -8.43 6.11
N THR A 513 -2.40 -8.37 4.80
CA THR A 513 -3.51 -8.37 3.84
C THR A 513 -3.74 -9.68 3.09
N TRP A 514 -2.92 -10.72 3.36
CA TRP A 514 -3.16 -12.07 2.81
C TRP A 514 -4.54 -12.57 3.24
N PRO A 515 -5.46 -12.84 2.31
CA PRO A 515 -6.82 -13.25 2.67
C PRO A 515 -6.86 -14.57 3.45
N ASP A 516 -7.94 -14.76 4.20
CA ASP A 516 -8.29 -16.06 4.73
C ASP A 516 -8.88 -16.93 3.61
N HIS A 517 -8.40 -18.18 3.53
CA HIS A 517 -8.80 -19.19 2.54
C HIS A 517 -8.52 -18.90 1.05
N SER A 518 -7.90 -17.77 0.69
CA SER A 518 -7.39 -17.51 -0.68
C SER A 518 -5.97 -16.91 -0.71
N VAL A 519 -5.63 -16.22 -1.80
CA VAL A 519 -4.32 -15.61 -2.10
C VAL A 519 -4.46 -14.10 -2.31
N PRO A 520 -3.43 -13.28 -2.05
CA PRO A 520 -3.43 -11.87 -2.42
C PRO A 520 -3.33 -11.70 -3.94
N THR A 521 -3.37 -10.46 -4.45
CA THR A 521 -3.01 -10.19 -5.85
C THR A 521 -1.51 -10.39 -6.06
N ALA A 522 -1.11 -10.75 -7.29
CA ALA A 522 0.30 -10.99 -7.61
C ALA A 522 1.17 -9.77 -7.30
N THR A 523 0.75 -8.57 -7.71
CA THR A 523 1.49 -7.31 -7.48
C THR A 523 1.69 -7.02 -5.99
N ALA A 524 0.68 -7.24 -5.15
CA ALA A 524 0.76 -6.94 -3.72
C ALA A 524 1.72 -7.87 -2.98
N LEU A 525 1.85 -9.14 -3.41
CA LEU A 525 2.92 -10.00 -2.90
C LEU A 525 4.29 -9.63 -3.49
N VAL A 526 4.36 -9.27 -4.77
CA VAL A 526 5.61 -8.94 -5.47
C VAL A 526 6.23 -7.65 -4.95
N ASP A 527 5.46 -6.58 -4.71
CA ASP A 527 5.98 -5.32 -4.16
C ASP A 527 6.49 -5.50 -2.72
N PHE A 528 5.76 -6.29 -1.91
CA PHE A 528 6.22 -6.72 -0.59
C PHE A 528 7.50 -7.55 -0.65
N TRP A 529 7.58 -8.54 -1.55
CA TRP A 529 8.77 -9.37 -1.76
C TRP A 529 9.97 -8.55 -2.25
N ARG A 530 9.78 -7.60 -3.17
CA ARG A 530 10.83 -6.65 -3.61
C ARG A 530 11.35 -5.83 -2.44
N THR A 531 10.45 -5.34 -1.59
CA THR A 531 10.79 -4.51 -0.42
C THR A 531 11.59 -5.30 0.62
N VAL A 532 11.16 -6.52 0.95
CA VAL A 532 11.93 -7.44 1.83
C VAL A 532 13.29 -7.76 1.24
N THR A 533 13.33 -8.20 -0.02
CA THR A 533 14.57 -8.76 -0.60
C THR A 533 15.58 -7.70 -1.03
N THR A 534 15.17 -6.47 -1.34
CA THR A 534 16.10 -5.35 -1.56
C THR A 534 16.82 -5.02 -0.25
N SER A 535 16.09 -4.89 0.85
CA SER A 535 16.69 -4.65 2.18
C SER A 535 17.62 -5.78 2.62
N HIS A 536 17.24 -7.04 2.36
CA HIS A 536 18.03 -8.22 2.71
C HIS A 536 19.29 -8.38 1.84
N ARG A 537 19.19 -8.21 0.51
CA ARG A 537 20.32 -8.32 -0.43
C ARG A 537 21.34 -7.19 -0.27
N ASN A 538 20.96 -6.03 0.28
CA ASN A 538 21.87 -4.91 0.55
C ASN A 538 22.82 -5.14 1.74
N GLN A 539 22.78 -6.30 2.40
CA GLN A 539 23.70 -6.65 3.49
C GLN A 539 25.02 -7.22 2.96
N GLN A 540 26.15 -6.79 3.54
CA GLN A 540 27.49 -7.31 3.21
C GLN A 540 27.66 -8.82 3.44
N SER A 541 26.83 -9.40 4.30
CA SER A 541 26.78 -10.84 4.60
C SER A 541 25.38 -11.17 5.10
N PRO A 542 24.42 -11.47 4.19
CA PRO A 542 23.03 -11.68 4.57
C PRO A 542 22.89 -12.90 5.49
N SER A 543 22.13 -12.74 6.58
CA SER A 543 21.69 -13.87 7.41
C SER A 543 20.73 -14.78 6.62
N PRO A 544 20.44 -16.00 7.10
CA PRO A 544 19.24 -16.70 6.63
C PRO A 544 18.01 -15.79 6.75
N LEU A 545 17.08 -15.90 5.81
CA LEU A 545 15.82 -15.16 5.85
C LEU A 545 14.79 -16.00 6.61
N LEU A 546 14.34 -15.51 7.78
CA LEU A 546 13.36 -16.22 8.61
C LEU A 546 11.95 -15.92 8.09
N VAL A 547 11.25 -16.91 7.55
CA VAL A 547 9.89 -16.77 7.00
C VAL A 547 8.92 -17.64 7.78
N HIS A 548 7.83 -17.06 8.30
CA HIS A 548 6.81 -17.79 9.02
C HIS A 548 5.39 -17.35 8.67
N CYS A 549 4.43 -18.24 8.87
CA CYS A 549 3.00 -17.93 8.87
C CYS A 549 2.40 -18.50 10.17
N SER A 550 1.33 -19.28 10.09
CA SER A 550 0.83 -20.07 11.23
C SER A 550 1.56 -21.42 11.36
N ALA A 551 1.54 -22.24 10.30
CA ALA A 551 2.20 -23.55 10.25
C ALA A 551 3.65 -23.51 9.75
N GLY A 552 4.02 -22.45 9.03
CA GLY A 552 5.33 -22.33 8.40
C GLY A 552 5.50 -23.18 7.13
N VAL A 553 4.41 -23.47 6.40
CA VAL A 553 4.46 -24.32 5.18
C VAL A 553 3.73 -23.73 3.97
N GLY A 554 2.47 -23.31 4.11
CA GLY A 554 1.66 -22.80 2.99
C GLY A 554 2.14 -21.45 2.47
N ARG A 555 1.63 -20.35 3.05
CA ARG A 555 2.06 -18.97 2.71
C ARG A 555 3.59 -18.78 2.78
N THR A 556 4.25 -19.42 3.76
CA THR A 556 5.73 -19.48 3.88
C THR A 556 6.40 -20.10 2.66
N GLY A 557 5.92 -21.26 2.22
CA GLY A 557 6.41 -21.92 1.01
C GLY A 557 6.12 -21.09 -0.24
N THR A 558 4.94 -20.47 -0.35
CA THR A 558 4.59 -19.57 -1.47
C THR A 558 5.60 -18.42 -1.62
N PHE A 559 5.95 -17.75 -0.51
CA PHE A 559 6.93 -16.66 -0.53
C PHE A 559 8.35 -17.14 -0.85
N ILE A 560 8.79 -18.26 -0.26
CA ILE A 560 10.13 -18.82 -0.53
C ILE A 560 10.23 -19.35 -1.98
N SER A 561 9.16 -19.97 -2.52
CA SER A 561 9.15 -20.48 -3.90
C SER A 561 9.28 -19.35 -4.92
N LEU A 562 8.58 -18.22 -4.71
CA LEU A 562 8.75 -17.00 -5.51
C LEU A 562 10.20 -16.53 -5.50
N ASP A 563 10.79 -16.40 -4.30
CA ASP A 563 12.14 -15.86 -4.14
C ASP A 563 13.25 -16.76 -4.72
N ILE A 564 13.10 -18.09 -4.59
CA ILE A 564 13.99 -19.07 -5.23
C ILE A 564 13.82 -19.05 -6.75
N ALA A 565 12.57 -19.06 -7.25
CA ALA A 565 12.31 -19.15 -8.68
C ALA A 565 12.80 -17.92 -9.45
N ILE A 566 12.77 -16.72 -8.86
CA ILE A 566 13.35 -15.53 -9.48
C ILE A 566 14.88 -15.59 -9.53
N ASP A 567 15.55 -16.06 -8.46
CA ASP A 567 17.01 -16.25 -8.48
C ASP A 567 17.43 -17.32 -9.50
N VAL A 568 16.64 -18.40 -9.67
CA VAL A 568 16.80 -19.42 -10.72
C VAL A 568 16.62 -18.80 -12.11
N ALA A 569 15.48 -18.16 -12.37
CA ALA A 569 15.11 -17.61 -13.67
C ALA A 569 16.14 -16.61 -14.21
N GLN A 570 16.66 -15.74 -13.33
CA GLN A 570 17.66 -14.72 -13.67
C GLN A 570 19.07 -15.29 -13.88
N LYS A 571 19.32 -16.56 -13.54
CA LYS A 571 20.65 -17.20 -13.63
C LYS A 571 20.71 -18.38 -14.61
N GLN A 572 19.58 -18.99 -14.94
CA GLN A 572 19.50 -20.15 -15.83
C GLN A 572 18.66 -19.90 -17.09
N SER A 573 17.88 -18.81 -17.15
CA SER A 573 16.95 -18.50 -18.25
C SER A 573 15.91 -19.59 -18.55
N GLU A 574 15.69 -20.47 -17.57
CA GLU A 574 14.71 -21.54 -17.50
C GLU A 574 14.25 -21.65 -16.03
N ILE A 575 13.07 -22.22 -15.78
CA ILE A 575 12.59 -22.55 -14.43
C ILE A 575 11.84 -23.88 -14.41
N ASP A 576 11.82 -24.52 -13.25
CA ASP A 576 10.91 -25.63 -12.94
C ASP A 576 10.34 -25.39 -11.52
N ILE A 577 9.05 -25.07 -11.45
CA ILE A 577 8.35 -24.74 -10.20
C ILE A 577 7.97 -26.02 -9.44
N PHE A 578 7.70 -27.14 -10.12
CA PHE A 578 7.50 -28.44 -9.50
C PHE A 578 8.77 -28.88 -8.78
N ALA A 579 9.92 -28.88 -9.45
CA ALA A 579 11.20 -29.25 -8.83
C ALA A 579 11.65 -28.28 -7.72
N ILE A 580 11.31 -26.98 -7.79
CA ILE A 580 11.52 -26.05 -6.67
C ILE A 580 10.68 -26.46 -5.46
N VAL A 581 9.36 -26.65 -5.63
CA VAL A 581 8.47 -26.99 -4.50
C VAL A 581 8.74 -28.40 -3.97
N GLN A 582 9.08 -29.36 -4.82
CA GLN A 582 9.48 -30.72 -4.43
C GLN A 582 10.72 -30.69 -3.52
N ARG A 583 11.80 -29.98 -3.89
CA ARG A 583 12.99 -29.83 -3.04
C ARG A 583 12.68 -29.10 -1.73
N MET A 584 11.79 -28.11 -1.75
CA MET A 584 11.33 -27.47 -0.52
C MET A 584 10.51 -28.43 0.36
N ARG A 585 9.82 -29.43 -0.21
CA ARG A 585 9.15 -30.51 0.52
C ARG A 585 10.09 -31.61 1.01
N GLU A 586 11.30 -31.75 0.46
CA GLU A 586 12.40 -32.50 1.07
C GLU A 586 12.94 -31.79 2.33
N ASP A 587 12.95 -30.46 2.35
CA ASP A 587 13.48 -29.68 3.48
C ASP A 587 12.47 -29.52 4.62
N ARG A 588 11.19 -29.38 4.29
CA ARG A 588 10.10 -29.24 5.26
C ARG A 588 8.78 -29.76 4.69
N VAL A 589 8.08 -30.57 5.47
CA VAL A 589 6.79 -31.17 5.08
C VAL A 589 5.78 -30.14 4.52
N ASN A 590 5.09 -30.49 3.44
CA ASN A 590 3.93 -29.77 2.88
C ASN A 590 4.15 -28.27 2.55
N MET A 591 5.38 -27.87 2.20
CA MET A 591 5.67 -26.55 1.64
C MET A 591 4.87 -26.30 0.36
N VAL A 592 4.24 -25.12 0.27
CA VAL A 592 3.12 -24.79 -0.65
C VAL A 592 1.96 -25.77 -0.47
N GLN A 593 0.94 -25.35 0.28
CA GLN A 593 0.00 -26.27 0.94
C GLN A 593 -1.31 -26.51 0.18
N THR A 594 -1.65 -25.70 -0.81
CA THR A 594 -2.90 -25.84 -1.60
C THR A 594 -2.68 -25.58 -3.09
N LYS A 595 -3.54 -26.15 -3.94
CA LYS A 595 -3.57 -25.90 -5.39
C LYS A 595 -3.62 -24.41 -5.73
N SER A 596 -4.49 -23.66 -5.06
CA SER A 596 -4.58 -22.19 -5.21
C SER A 596 -3.27 -21.47 -4.86
N GLN A 597 -2.50 -21.94 -3.87
CA GLN A 597 -1.17 -21.39 -3.57
C GLN A 597 -0.15 -21.77 -4.65
N TYR A 598 -0.22 -22.98 -5.23
CA TYR A 598 0.70 -23.45 -6.26
C TYR A 598 0.49 -22.76 -7.62
N ARG A 599 -0.78 -22.58 -8.01
CA ARG A 599 -1.14 -21.73 -9.15
C ARG A 599 -0.70 -20.28 -8.95
N PHE A 600 -0.95 -19.73 -7.75
CA PHE A 600 -0.51 -18.37 -7.42
C PHE A 600 1.01 -18.17 -7.36
N VAL A 601 1.80 -19.21 -7.06
CA VAL A 601 3.27 -19.15 -7.22
C VAL A 601 3.64 -18.84 -8.68
N HIS A 602 3.00 -19.47 -9.66
CA HIS A 602 3.23 -19.19 -11.09
C HIS A 602 2.83 -17.75 -11.45
N GLU A 603 1.66 -17.27 -10.99
CA GLU A 603 1.18 -15.90 -11.23
C GLU A 603 2.12 -14.84 -10.62
N ALA A 604 2.58 -15.05 -9.39
CA ALA A 604 3.51 -14.14 -8.70
C ALA A 604 4.91 -14.15 -9.34
N ILE A 605 5.40 -15.30 -9.79
CA ILE A 605 6.68 -15.39 -10.53
C ILE A 605 6.54 -14.68 -11.88
N LEU A 606 5.43 -14.84 -12.62
CA LEU A 606 5.22 -14.15 -13.89
C LEU A 606 5.22 -12.63 -13.71
N GLU A 607 4.54 -12.10 -12.69
CA GLU A 607 4.57 -10.67 -12.38
C GLU A 607 5.98 -10.19 -11.98
N ALA A 608 6.64 -10.87 -11.04
CA ALA A 608 7.96 -10.48 -10.53
C ALA A 608 9.05 -10.57 -11.59
N TYR A 609 9.04 -11.63 -12.41
CA TYR A 609 10.02 -11.87 -13.45
C TYR A 609 9.79 -10.98 -14.67
N THR A 610 8.54 -10.75 -15.09
CA THR A 610 8.25 -9.85 -16.20
C THR A 610 8.66 -8.42 -15.85
N SER A 611 8.22 -7.92 -14.70
CA SER A 611 8.51 -6.55 -14.27
C SER A 611 9.92 -6.36 -13.66
N ARG A 612 10.84 -7.32 -13.80
CA ARG A 612 12.13 -7.38 -13.08
C ARG A 612 13.08 -6.19 -13.27
N HIS A 613 12.85 -5.34 -14.27
CA HIS A 613 13.71 -4.20 -14.64
C HIS A 613 13.05 -2.81 -14.50
N THR A 614 11.84 -2.74 -13.91
CA THR A 614 11.04 -1.50 -13.76
C THR A 614 11.45 -0.66 -12.55
N ARG A 615 11.88 -1.31 -11.47
CA ARG A 615 12.34 -0.65 -10.22
C ARG A 615 13.74 -0.06 -10.41
N LEU A 616 13.86 1.25 -10.24
CA LEU A 616 15.11 2.02 -10.27
C LEU A 616 15.39 2.65 -8.91
N ALA A 617 16.62 2.54 -8.42
CA ALA A 617 17.04 3.30 -7.23
C ALA A 617 17.04 4.81 -7.57
N LEU A 618 16.52 5.67 -6.69
CA LEU A 618 16.26 7.09 -7.00
C LEU A 618 17.53 7.85 -7.42
N LEU A 619 18.69 7.47 -6.86
CA LEU A 619 20.00 8.03 -7.18
C LEU A 619 20.48 7.69 -8.60
N THR A 620 19.94 6.64 -9.22
CA THR A 620 20.27 6.22 -10.60
C THR A 620 19.33 6.82 -11.65
N PHE A 621 18.25 7.49 -11.26
CA PHE A 621 17.25 7.97 -12.22
C PHE A 621 17.87 8.91 -13.28
N ASN A 622 18.66 9.89 -12.85
CA ASN A 622 19.29 10.86 -13.75
C ASN A 622 20.41 10.25 -14.65
N SER A 623 21.00 9.11 -14.29
CA SER A 623 21.95 8.41 -15.18
C SER A 623 21.25 7.47 -16.17
N VAL A 624 20.02 7.04 -15.87
CA VAL A 624 19.14 6.31 -16.81
C VAL A 624 18.41 7.28 -17.75
N PHE A 625 18.05 8.47 -17.27
CA PHE A 625 17.35 9.52 -18.02
C PHE A 625 18.14 10.85 -17.97
N PRO A 626 19.27 10.96 -18.70
CA PRO A 626 20.14 12.15 -18.67
C PRO A 626 19.61 13.34 -19.48
N PHE A 627 18.55 13.16 -20.26
CA PHE A 627 17.90 14.21 -21.06
C PHE A 627 16.48 14.48 -20.55
N ASP A 628 15.93 15.65 -20.87
CA ASP A 628 14.56 16.01 -20.49
C ASP A 628 13.53 15.06 -21.10
N ILE A 629 12.66 14.51 -20.26
CA ILE A 629 11.62 13.56 -20.66
C ILE A 629 10.39 14.35 -21.14
N ASP A 630 10.23 14.42 -22.46
CA ASP A 630 9.06 14.98 -23.12
C ASP A 630 7.97 13.88 -23.23
N PRO A 631 6.76 14.07 -22.65
CA PRO A 631 5.68 13.07 -22.72
C PRO A 631 5.18 12.73 -24.13
N ILE A 632 5.36 13.64 -25.09
CA ILE A 632 4.86 13.48 -26.47
C ILE A 632 5.88 12.70 -27.31
N LYS A 633 7.18 12.92 -27.10
CA LYS A 633 8.27 12.25 -27.85
C LYS A 633 8.48 10.79 -27.41
N THR A 634 9.04 9.99 -28.30
CA THR A 634 9.35 8.57 -28.08
C THR A 634 10.48 8.36 -27.07
N ASN A 635 10.40 7.27 -26.31
CA ASN A 635 11.46 6.84 -25.39
C ASN A 635 11.43 5.32 -25.28
N ASP A 636 12.34 4.63 -25.99
CA ASP A 636 12.27 3.17 -26.19
C ASP A 636 12.18 2.36 -24.88
N ARG A 637 12.79 2.86 -23.79
CA ARG A 637 12.70 2.23 -22.46
C ARG A 637 11.30 2.33 -21.87
N ILE A 638 10.76 3.55 -21.80
CA ILE A 638 9.42 3.81 -21.24
C ILE A 638 8.34 3.16 -22.13
N ASP A 639 8.52 3.24 -23.45
CA ASP A 639 7.59 2.72 -24.45
C ASP A 639 7.56 1.18 -24.43
N SER A 640 8.70 0.52 -24.18
CA SER A 640 8.76 -0.93 -23.95
C SER A 640 8.14 -1.35 -22.62
N GLU A 641 8.33 -0.58 -21.55
CA GLU A 641 7.69 -0.83 -20.26
C GLU A 641 6.16 -0.68 -20.33
N PHE A 642 5.65 0.27 -21.11
CA PHE A 642 4.22 0.42 -21.36
C PHE A 642 3.63 -0.72 -22.21
N LYS A 643 4.35 -1.24 -23.21
CA LYS A 643 3.96 -2.47 -23.91
C LYS A 643 3.82 -3.64 -22.93
N LEU A 644 4.79 -3.79 -22.02
CA LEU A 644 4.82 -4.81 -20.97
C LEU A 644 3.64 -4.69 -19.99
N LEU A 645 3.31 -3.46 -19.57
CA LEU A 645 2.17 -3.13 -18.72
C LEU A 645 0.85 -3.64 -19.33
N ASN A 646 0.63 -3.35 -20.62
CA ASN A 646 -0.60 -3.74 -21.31
C ASN A 646 -0.71 -5.26 -21.53
N GLN A 647 0.41 -5.95 -21.79
CA GLN A 647 0.45 -7.42 -21.77
C GLN A 647 0.00 -7.95 -20.40
N MET A 648 0.65 -7.51 -19.32
CA MET A 648 0.41 -8.01 -17.97
C MET A 648 -0.95 -7.64 -17.38
N LYS A 649 -1.59 -6.57 -17.89
CA LYS A 649 -3.00 -6.22 -17.66
C LYS A 649 -3.92 -7.35 -18.12
N VAL A 650 -3.79 -7.78 -19.38
CA VAL A 650 -4.61 -8.85 -19.98
C VAL A 650 -4.37 -10.21 -19.33
N LEU A 651 -3.12 -10.50 -18.94
CA LEU A 651 -2.70 -11.85 -18.56
C LEU A 651 -3.06 -12.26 -17.13
N LEU A 652 -3.02 -11.34 -16.17
CA LEU A 652 -3.23 -11.63 -14.74
C LEU A 652 -4.44 -10.94 -14.10
N HIS A 653 -5.16 -10.07 -14.81
CA HIS A 653 -6.33 -9.40 -14.28
C HIS A 653 -7.55 -9.58 -15.20
N LYS A 654 -8.60 -10.20 -14.64
CA LYS A 654 -9.90 -10.39 -15.27
C LYS A 654 -10.94 -9.76 -14.35
N PRO A 655 -11.40 -8.53 -14.61
CA PRO A 655 -12.35 -7.87 -13.75
C PRO A 655 -13.72 -8.55 -13.80
N SER A 656 -14.48 -8.39 -12.73
CA SER A 656 -15.89 -8.79 -12.65
C SER A 656 -16.74 -7.52 -12.51
N HIS A 657 -17.84 -7.43 -13.25
CA HIS A 657 -18.70 -6.24 -13.29
C HIS A 657 -20.17 -6.54 -12.95
N THR A 658 -20.45 -7.70 -12.35
CA THR A 658 -21.80 -8.25 -12.14
C THR A 658 -22.71 -7.35 -11.29
N VAL A 659 -22.13 -6.52 -10.40
CA VAL A 659 -22.90 -5.52 -9.65
C VAL A 659 -23.18 -4.29 -10.50
N ALA A 660 -22.24 -3.87 -11.35
CA ALA A 660 -22.35 -2.68 -12.19
C ALA A 660 -23.27 -2.88 -13.42
N GLU A 661 -23.30 -4.09 -13.96
CA GLU A 661 -24.12 -4.52 -15.12
C GLU A 661 -25.57 -4.86 -14.74
N ASN A 662 -25.89 -4.90 -13.44
CA ASN A 662 -27.26 -5.12 -12.95
C ASN A 662 -28.22 -4.03 -13.47
N GLU A 663 -29.44 -4.39 -13.87
CA GLU A 663 -30.45 -3.47 -14.40
C GLU A 663 -30.70 -2.23 -13.52
N GLU A 664 -30.66 -2.37 -12.19
CA GLU A 664 -30.83 -1.24 -11.25
C GLU A 664 -29.61 -0.30 -11.21
N ASN A 665 -28.50 -0.67 -11.84
CA ASN A 665 -27.19 -0.02 -11.75
C ASN A 665 -26.63 0.46 -13.10
N ILE A 666 -27.06 -0.12 -14.24
CA ILE A 666 -26.67 0.34 -15.60
C ILE A 666 -26.79 1.87 -15.71
N GLY A 667 -27.96 2.42 -15.37
CA GLY A 667 -28.21 3.87 -15.44
C GLY A 667 -27.44 4.72 -14.43
N LYS A 668 -26.68 4.14 -13.49
CA LYS A 668 -25.83 4.87 -12.54
C LYS A 668 -24.39 5.02 -13.06
N ASN A 669 -24.05 4.43 -14.21
CA ASN A 669 -22.75 4.52 -14.87
C ASN A 669 -22.75 5.64 -15.93
N ARG A 670 -21.67 6.44 -16.02
CA ARG A 670 -21.53 7.51 -17.04
C ARG A 670 -21.16 6.96 -18.43
N THR A 671 -20.45 5.83 -18.48
CA THR A 671 -20.34 4.95 -19.65
C THR A 671 -20.28 3.49 -19.18
N LEU A 672 -20.61 2.54 -20.08
CA LEU A 672 -20.46 1.11 -19.86
C LEU A 672 -19.05 0.59 -20.22
N ASP A 673 -18.20 1.42 -20.85
CA ASP A 673 -16.78 1.08 -21.11
C ASP A 673 -15.89 1.16 -19.84
N ILE A 674 -16.40 1.80 -18.77
CA ILE A 674 -15.66 2.12 -17.55
C ILE A 674 -16.48 1.67 -16.33
N LEU A 675 -16.49 0.36 -16.09
CA LEU A 675 -17.16 -0.25 -14.95
C LEU A 675 -16.18 -0.55 -13.80
N PRO A 676 -16.63 -0.50 -12.53
CA PRO A 676 -15.81 -0.87 -11.38
C PRO A 676 -15.62 -2.38 -11.30
N ASP A 677 -14.46 -2.83 -10.84
CA ASP A 677 -14.24 -4.23 -10.46
C ASP A 677 -15.00 -4.56 -9.15
N ASP A 678 -15.82 -5.63 -9.18
CA ASP A 678 -16.69 -6.07 -8.08
C ASP A 678 -15.91 -6.29 -6.76
N SER A 679 -14.65 -6.72 -6.83
CA SER A 679 -13.82 -6.99 -5.64
C SER A 679 -13.20 -5.73 -5.02
N HIS A 680 -13.26 -4.60 -5.72
CA HIS A 680 -12.75 -3.30 -5.27
C HIS A 680 -13.85 -2.26 -4.96
N LEU A 681 -15.14 -2.58 -5.18
CA LEU A 681 -16.27 -1.66 -5.00
C LEU A 681 -16.26 -0.85 -3.70
N ALA A 682 -16.55 0.45 -3.83
CA ALA A 682 -16.78 1.38 -2.73
C ALA A 682 -18.28 1.46 -2.40
N CYS A 683 -18.78 0.51 -1.61
CA CYS A 683 -20.20 0.40 -1.28
C CYS A 683 -20.72 1.58 -0.44
N LEU A 684 -21.96 1.99 -0.71
CA LEU A 684 -22.66 3.03 0.05
C LEU A 684 -23.24 2.44 1.34
N SER A 685 -22.58 2.72 2.47
CA SER A 685 -23.01 2.31 3.82
C SER A 685 -24.17 3.16 4.36
N SER A 686 -24.17 4.47 4.08
CA SER A 686 -25.20 5.42 4.49
C SER A 686 -26.53 5.13 3.75
N PRO A 687 -27.63 4.78 4.45
CA PRO A 687 -28.85 4.30 3.82
C PRO A 687 -29.78 5.44 3.37
N VAL A 688 -30.26 5.38 2.12
CA VAL A 688 -31.28 6.31 1.59
C VAL A 688 -32.44 5.50 1.01
N ARG A 689 -33.68 5.86 1.41
CA ARG A 689 -34.90 5.14 1.01
C ARG A 689 -35.04 5.13 -0.52
N GLY A 690 -35.23 3.94 -1.08
CA GLY A 690 -35.40 3.76 -2.53
C GLY A 690 -34.09 3.77 -3.34
N ARG A 691 -32.91 3.67 -2.69
CA ARG A 691 -31.61 3.54 -3.36
C ARG A 691 -30.84 2.35 -2.79
N ASN A 692 -30.22 1.57 -3.67
CA ASN A 692 -29.33 0.48 -3.25
C ASN A 692 -27.94 0.98 -2.78
N GLN A 693 -26.97 0.08 -2.67
CA GLN A 693 -25.62 0.38 -2.16
C GLN A 693 -24.56 0.64 -3.26
N TYR A 694 -24.96 0.70 -4.53
CA TYR A 694 -24.02 0.83 -5.65
C TYR A 694 -23.73 2.28 -6.02
N ILE A 695 -22.47 2.53 -6.35
CA ILE A 695 -21.98 3.68 -7.11
C ILE A 695 -20.83 3.18 -8.00
N ASN A 696 -20.59 3.83 -9.15
CA ASN A 696 -19.42 3.53 -9.99
C ASN A 696 -18.15 4.12 -9.34
N GLY A 697 -17.71 3.50 -8.25
CA GLY A 697 -16.58 3.88 -7.43
C GLY A 697 -15.87 2.66 -6.84
N VAL A 698 -14.54 2.70 -6.77
CA VAL A 698 -13.72 1.63 -6.20
C VAL A 698 -12.72 2.17 -5.19
N PHE A 699 -12.39 1.35 -4.19
CA PHE A 699 -11.23 1.58 -3.34
C PHE A 699 -9.94 1.26 -4.09
N VAL A 700 -8.97 2.17 -4.00
CA VAL A 700 -7.61 1.95 -4.49
C VAL A 700 -6.63 2.14 -3.34
N SER A 701 -5.70 1.20 -3.18
CA SER A 701 -4.63 1.30 -2.19
C SER A 701 -3.84 2.60 -2.40
N THR A 702 -3.58 3.34 -1.33
CA THR A 702 -2.47 4.31 -1.26
C THR A 702 -1.24 3.61 -0.71
N PHE A 703 -0.05 4.22 -0.80
CA PHE A 703 1.18 3.70 -0.20
C PHE A 703 1.04 3.32 1.30
N PHE A 704 0.16 4.00 2.03
CA PHE A 704 -0.05 3.81 3.48
C PHE A 704 -1.31 3.01 3.87
N SER A 705 -2.29 2.85 2.97
CA SER A 705 -3.58 2.21 3.31
C SER A 705 -4.22 1.52 2.11
N ARG A 706 -4.60 0.25 2.28
CA ARG A 706 -5.29 -0.57 1.25
C ARG A 706 -6.65 0.00 0.81
N ARG A 707 -7.27 0.86 1.63
CA ARG A 707 -8.49 1.62 1.30
C ARG A 707 -8.28 3.12 1.48
N GLY A 708 -7.10 3.61 1.08
CA GLY A 708 -6.68 5.00 1.30
C GLY A 708 -7.21 6.02 0.27
N CYS A 709 -7.82 5.58 -0.83
CA CYS A 709 -8.38 6.43 -1.87
C CYS A 709 -9.64 5.76 -2.46
N ILE A 710 -10.58 6.57 -2.95
CA ILE A 710 -11.75 6.10 -3.70
C ILE A 710 -11.73 6.76 -5.09
N MET A 711 -11.76 5.96 -6.15
CA MET A 711 -11.81 6.42 -7.54
C MET A 711 -13.21 6.20 -8.12
N THR A 712 -13.94 7.30 -8.28
CA THR A 712 -15.31 7.38 -8.81
C THR A 712 -15.36 8.24 -10.08
N GLN A 713 -16.36 7.99 -10.93
CA GLN A 713 -16.76 8.92 -11.99
C GLN A 713 -17.22 10.28 -11.42
N LEU A 714 -17.21 11.33 -12.25
CA LEU A 714 -17.92 12.58 -11.94
C LEU A 714 -19.43 12.33 -11.81
N PRO A 715 -20.13 12.94 -10.84
CA PRO A 715 -21.50 12.55 -10.51
C PRO A 715 -22.46 12.82 -11.66
N LEU A 716 -23.41 11.91 -11.88
CA LEU A 716 -24.60 12.15 -12.70
C LEU A 716 -25.66 12.83 -11.83
N TYR A 717 -26.52 13.66 -12.40
CA TYR A 717 -27.62 14.38 -11.72
C TYR A 717 -28.37 13.51 -10.69
N HIS A 718 -28.90 12.35 -11.11
CA HIS A 718 -29.64 11.41 -10.28
C HIS A 718 -28.78 10.58 -9.30
N THR A 719 -27.46 10.80 -9.27
CA THR A 719 -26.48 10.14 -8.36
C THR A 719 -25.77 11.12 -7.41
N MET A 720 -26.05 12.42 -7.46
CA MET A 720 -25.40 13.43 -6.61
C MET A 720 -25.57 13.14 -5.11
N VAL A 721 -26.73 12.60 -4.70
CA VAL A 721 -26.97 12.10 -3.34
C VAL A 721 -26.06 10.92 -2.97
N ASP A 722 -25.73 10.03 -3.92
CA ASP A 722 -24.89 8.86 -3.66
C ASP A 722 -23.43 9.24 -3.41
N ILE A 723 -22.97 10.36 -3.96
CA ILE A 723 -21.63 10.90 -3.69
C ILE A 723 -21.54 11.45 -2.26
N TRP A 724 -22.60 12.06 -1.75
CA TRP A 724 -22.65 12.46 -0.35
C TRP A 724 -22.86 11.27 0.60
N ARG A 725 -23.59 10.22 0.18
CA ARG A 725 -23.60 8.90 0.89
C ARG A 725 -22.23 8.24 0.92
N LEU A 726 -21.44 8.36 -0.15
CA LEU A 726 -20.08 7.85 -0.25
C LEU A 726 -19.14 8.58 0.70
N VAL A 727 -19.23 9.92 0.75
CA VAL A 727 -18.43 10.80 1.61
C VAL A 727 -18.75 10.60 3.10
N ASP A 728 -20.03 10.68 3.47
CA ASP A 728 -20.54 10.43 4.83
C ASP A 728 -20.17 9.01 5.30
N GLY A 729 -20.49 8.01 4.47
CA GLY A 729 -20.38 6.60 4.82
C GLY A 729 -18.97 5.98 4.80
N ASN A 730 -17.96 6.70 4.31
CA ASN A 730 -16.57 6.24 4.24
C ASN A 730 -15.56 7.26 4.80
N ASP A 731 -16.05 8.18 5.63
CA ASP A 731 -15.25 9.20 6.34
C ASP A 731 -14.36 10.10 5.46
N VAL A 732 -14.81 10.41 4.23
CA VAL A 732 -14.00 11.18 3.26
C VAL A 732 -13.85 12.63 3.72
N THR A 733 -12.61 13.04 3.99
CA THR A 733 -12.25 14.42 4.39
C THR A 733 -11.76 15.30 3.24
N THR A 734 -11.48 14.71 2.07
CA THR A 734 -11.03 15.46 0.88
C THR A 734 -11.49 14.78 -0.41
N ILE A 735 -12.15 15.56 -1.26
CA ILE A 735 -12.54 15.22 -2.63
C ILE A 735 -11.57 15.93 -3.57
N VAL A 736 -11.00 15.21 -4.54
CA VAL A 736 -10.21 15.82 -5.63
C VAL A 736 -11.05 15.75 -6.90
N SER A 737 -11.68 16.86 -7.28
CA SER A 737 -12.50 16.94 -8.48
C SER A 737 -11.61 17.34 -9.66
N LEU A 738 -11.35 16.37 -10.53
CA LEU A 738 -10.57 16.54 -11.74
C LEU A 738 -11.53 16.58 -12.93
N GLY A 739 -11.82 17.77 -13.45
CA GLY A 739 -12.74 17.94 -14.58
C GLY A 739 -13.44 19.29 -14.58
N ALA A 740 -13.71 19.80 -15.78
CA ALA A 740 -14.58 20.94 -15.96
C ALA A 740 -16.04 20.54 -15.65
N GLU A 741 -16.78 21.44 -14.99
CA GLU A 741 -18.23 21.45 -15.09
C GLU A 741 -18.55 21.92 -16.52
N VAL A 742 -19.34 21.15 -17.29
CA VAL A 742 -19.47 21.38 -18.74
C VAL A 742 -20.43 22.54 -19.00
N ASP A 743 -19.87 23.69 -19.38
CA ASP A 743 -20.61 24.86 -19.84
C ASP A 743 -21.59 24.51 -20.96
N GLY A 744 -22.85 24.92 -20.79
CA GLY A 744 -23.89 24.90 -21.83
C GLY A 744 -25.12 24.04 -21.56
N SER A 745 -25.06 22.99 -20.73
CA SER A 745 -26.27 22.20 -20.39
C SER A 745 -26.26 21.42 -19.06
N GLU A 746 -25.12 20.95 -18.53
CA GLU A 746 -25.08 20.18 -17.25
C GLU A 746 -24.86 21.07 -16.00
N ALA A 747 -25.25 22.35 -16.03
CA ALA A 747 -25.06 23.28 -14.89
C ALA A 747 -25.67 22.80 -13.56
N ASP A 748 -26.67 21.92 -13.61
CA ASP A 748 -27.33 21.36 -12.42
C ASP A 748 -26.51 20.25 -11.72
N CYS A 749 -25.53 19.64 -12.42
CA CYS A 749 -24.63 18.59 -11.88
C CYS A 749 -23.58 19.11 -10.88
N CYS A 750 -23.58 20.42 -10.58
CA CYS A 750 -22.79 21.06 -9.54
C CYS A 750 -23.16 20.49 -8.15
N TYR A 751 -22.31 19.58 -7.63
CA TYR A 751 -22.61 18.78 -6.42
C TYR A 751 -22.11 19.39 -5.09
N TRP A 752 -21.59 20.61 -5.13
CA TRP A 752 -21.32 21.43 -3.94
C TRP A 752 -21.65 22.91 -4.23
N PRO A 753 -22.04 23.73 -3.24
CA PRO A 753 -22.26 25.16 -3.44
C PRO A 753 -20.96 25.91 -3.76
N HIS A 754 -21.07 26.94 -4.62
CA HIS A 754 -19.92 27.70 -5.14
C HIS A 754 -19.79 29.12 -4.57
N GLN A 755 -20.81 29.62 -3.86
CA GLN A 755 -20.83 30.92 -3.17
C GLN A 755 -20.72 30.71 -1.65
N GLU A 756 -19.91 31.51 -0.94
CA GLU A 756 -19.70 31.33 0.50
C GLU A 756 -21.00 31.60 1.28
N GLY A 757 -21.29 30.78 2.29
CA GLY A 757 -22.55 30.79 3.03
C GLY A 757 -23.74 30.13 2.31
N GLN A 758 -23.62 29.79 1.02
CA GLN A 758 -24.66 29.07 0.29
C GLN A 758 -24.72 27.59 0.72
N SER A 759 -25.94 27.06 0.86
CA SER A 759 -26.22 25.64 1.10
C SER A 759 -26.94 25.00 -0.09
N LYS A 760 -26.70 23.70 -0.35
CA LYS A 760 -27.47 22.86 -1.28
C LYS A 760 -27.81 21.53 -0.59
N GLU A 761 -29.06 21.09 -0.72
CA GLU A 761 -29.54 19.82 -0.14
C GLU A 761 -29.40 18.66 -1.13
N PHE A 762 -29.04 17.50 -0.61
CA PHE A 762 -28.87 16.25 -1.35
C PHE A 762 -29.51 15.09 -0.58
N GLY A 763 -30.84 15.03 -0.56
CA GLY A 763 -31.57 14.00 0.18
C GLY A 763 -31.48 14.23 1.71
N PRO A 764 -30.83 13.36 2.50
CA PRO A 764 -30.67 13.56 3.94
C PRO A 764 -29.45 14.43 4.31
N PHE A 765 -28.70 14.94 3.33
CA PHE A 765 -27.48 15.74 3.53
C PHE A 765 -27.70 17.21 3.16
N THR A 766 -27.14 18.11 3.95
CA THR A 766 -27.06 19.54 3.62
C THR A 766 -25.59 19.93 3.54
N VAL A 767 -25.19 20.53 2.42
CA VAL A 767 -23.80 20.88 2.13
C VAL A 767 -23.71 22.40 2.00
N THR A 768 -22.86 23.03 2.81
CA THR A 768 -22.74 24.50 2.91
C THR A 768 -21.31 24.95 2.65
N LEU A 769 -21.08 25.92 1.76
CA LEU A 769 -19.72 26.42 1.52
C LEU A 769 -19.26 27.33 2.66
N SER A 770 -18.24 26.91 3.40
CA SER A 770 -17.71 27.62 4.56
C SER A 770 -16.53 28.55 4.22
N SER A 771 -15.72 28.21 3.20
CA SER A 771 -14.74 29.15 2.60
C SER A 771 -14.17 28.65 1.27
N LYS A 772 -13.66 29.56 0.45
CA LYS A 772 -13.01 29.33 -0.85
C LYS A 772 -11.59 29.92 -0.86
N ALA A 773 -10.63 29.18 -1.40
CA ALA A 773 -9.24 29.63 -1.55
C ALA A 773 -8.67 29.19 -2.90
N ILE A 774 -8.18 30.14 -3.69
CA ILE A 774 -7.46 29.86 -4.93
C ILE A 774 -6.01 29.50 -4.56
N LEU A 775 -5.56 28.30 -4.94
CA LEU A 775 -4.23 27.77 -4.60
C LEU A 775 -3.24 27.84 -5.78
N GLY A 776 -3.71 28.20 -6.97
CA GLY A 776 -2.93 28.38 -8.18
C GLY A 776 -3.84 28.58 -9.39
N GLN A 777 -3.24 28.83 -10.57
CA GLN A 777 -3.96 29.17 -11.81
C GLN A 777 -5.08 28.19 -12.20
N HIS A 778 -4.96 26.92 -11.84
CA HIS A 778 -5.92 25.86 -12.18
C HIS A 778 -6.44 25.08 -10.95
N LEU A 779 -6.18 25.53 -9.72
CA LEU A 779 -6.54 24.79 -8.51
C LEU A 779 -7.25 25.68 -7.50
N THR A 780 -8.51 25.34 -7.20
CA THR A 780 -9.30 26.00 -6.16
C THR A 780 -9.68 25.00 -5.06
N SER A 781 -9.50 25.40 -3.81
CA SER A 781 -9.96 24.68 -2.63
C SER A 781 -11.26 25.30 -2.11
N TYR A 782 -12.27 24.46 -1.93
CA TYR A 782 -13.51 24.78 -1.23
C TYR A 782 -13.52 24.00 0.09
N MET A 783 -13.85 24.64 1.20
CA MET A 783 -14.08 24.00 2.48
C MET A 783 -15.59 24.01 2.72
N VAL A 784 -16.24 22.85 2.65
CA VAL A 784 -17.69 22.72 2.86
C VAL A 784 -17.99 22.09 4.20
N SER A 785 -19.05 22.53 4.86
CA SER A 785 -19.68 21.80 5.94
C SER A 785 -20.66 20.78 5.36
N LEU A 786 -20.55 19.53 5.78
CA LEU A 786 -21.49 18.45 5.53
C LEU A 786 -22.28 18.17 6.81
N GLN A 787 -23.57 18.50 6.78
CA GLN A 787 -24.54 18.09 7.79
C GLN A 787 -25.26 16.81 7.33
N SER A 788 -25.42 15.85 8.24
CA SER A 788 -25.92 14.51 7.97
C SER A 788 -26.80 14.03 9.12
N ARG A 789 -27.93 13.38 8.82
CA ARG A 789 -28.82 12.80 9.85
C ARG A 789 -28.16 11.70 10.69
N ASN A 790 -27.01 11.18 10.26
CA ASN A 790 -26.24 10.16 10.98
C ASN A 790 -25.28 10.75 12.04
N HIS A 791 -25.04 12.06 12.01
CA HIS A 791 -24.06 12.73 12.86
C HIS A 791 -24.71 13.85 13.68
N SER A 792 -24.33 13.94 14.96
CA SER A 792 -24.77 15.01 15.86
C SER A 792 -24.01 16.33 15.69
N TYR A 793 -23.10 16.40 14.71
CA TYR A 793 -22.27 17.57 14.42
C TYR A 793 -21.89 17.60 12.94
N ASP A 794 -21.74 18.83 12.44
CA ASP A 794 -21.28 19.17 11.09
C ASP A 794 -19.82 18.72 10.85
N ARG A 795 -19.53 18.26 9.61
CA ARG A 795 -18.20 17.77 9.19
C ARG A 795 -17.57 18.70 8.16
N GLU A 796 -16.37 19.23 8.43
CA GLU A 796 -15.57 19.93 7.40
C GLU A 796 -15.03 18.91 6.36
N VAL A 797 -15.29 19.16 5.08
CA VAL A 797 -14.77 18.39 3.93
C VAL A 797 -14.13 19.37 2.94
N TYR A 798 -12.93 19.04 2.45
CA TYR A 798 -12.28 19.83 1.39
C TYR A 798 -12.65 19.32 0.01
N VAL A 799 -13.01 20.21 -0.93
CA VAL A 799 -13.12 19.92 -2.35
C VAL A 799 -12.02 20.67 -3.09
N LEU A 800 -11.08 19.94 -3.68
CA LEU A 800 -10.01 20.46 -4.51
C LEU A 800 -10.44 20.34 -5.97
N GLN A 801 -10.94 21.44 -6.55
CA GLN A 801 -11.37 21.53 -7.94
C GLN A 801 -10.18 21.90 -8.84
N TYR A 802 -9.89 21.04 -9.82
CA TYR A 802 -8.97 21.36 -10.91
C TYR A 802 -9.76 21.80 -12.14
N SER A 803 -9.59 23.04 -12.58
CA SER A 803 -10.44 23.69 -13.60
C SER A 803 -10.13 23.31 -15.06
N GLY A 804 -9.32 22.27 -15.28
CA GLY A 804 -9.02 21.72 -16.61
C GLY A 804 -9.81 20.44 -16.94
N ASP A 805 -9.48 19.85 -18.08
CA ASP A 805 -9.98 18.59 -18.64
C ASP A 805 -9.54 17.34 -17.83
N GLY A 806 -9.85 17.31 -16.53
CA GLY A 806 -9.31 16.34 -15.58
C GLY A 806 -9.96 14.95 -15.56
N ALA A 807 -11.11 14.74 -16.20
CA ALA A 807 -11.99 13.59 -15.91
C ALA A 807 -11.34 12.21 -16.13
N THR A 808 -10.51 12.08 -17.18
CA THR A 808 -9.77 10.84 -17.50
C THR A 808 -8.44 10.70 -16.73
N LYS A 809 -8.11 11.67 -15.87
CA LYS A 809 -6.79 11.82 -15.23
C LYS A 809 -6.76 11.36 -13.77
N SER A 810 -7.86 10.80 -13.24
CA SER A 810 -7.95 10.28 -11.87
C SER A 810 -6.94 9.15 -11.58
N GLY A 811 -6.82 8.19 -12.48
CA GLY A 811 -5.82 7.11 -12.37
C GLY A 811 -4.38 7.61 -12.51
N LEU A 812 -4.16 8.62 -13.36
CA LEU A 812 -2.86 9.28 -13.52
C LEU A 812 -2.45 10.02 -12.25
N PHE A 813 -3.36 10.81 -11.67
CA PHE A 813 -3.16 11.49 -10.38
C PHE A 813 -2.85 10.49 -9.26
N ARG A 814 -3.60 9.40 -9.17
CA ARG A 814 -3.34 8.34 -8.18
C ARG A 814 -1.95 7.73 -8.38
N ALA A 815 -1.54 7.42 -9.62
CA ALA A 815 -0.20 6.89 -9.92
C ALA A 815 0.91 7.89 -9.55
N VAL A 816 0.77 9.19 -9.86
CA VAL A 816 1.69 10.25 -9.42
C VAL A 816 1.86 10.24 -7.90
N CYS A 817 0.77 10.17 -7.13
CA CYS A 817 0.85 10.12 -5.66
C CYS A 817 1.55 8.86 -5.13
N ASP A 818 1.50 7.73 -5.85
CA ASP A 818 2.22 6.50 -5.46
C ASP A 818 3.72 6.63 -5.69
N VAL A 819 4.09 7.09 -6.89
CA VAL A 819 5.47 7.33 -7.30
C VAL A 819 6.15 8.32 -6.36
N ILE A 820 5.54 9.47 -6.08
CA ILE A 820 6.09 10.46 -5.14
C ILE A 820 6.23 9.88 -3.72
N SER A 821 5.33 8.99 -3.29
CA SER A 821 5.44 8.30 -2.00
C SER A 821 6.64 7.34 -1.98
N ARG A 822 6.81 6.49 -3.00
CA ARG A 822 7.97 5.59 -3.15
C ARG A 822 9.30 6.38 -3.17
N MET A 823 9.40 7.44 -3.97
CA MET A 823 10.57 8.34 -4.00
C MET A 823 10.91 8.94 -2.62
N SER A 824 9.88 9.27 -1.83
CA SER A 824 10.03 9.91 -0.52
C SER A 824 10.46 8.91 0.58
N TYR A 825 9.88 7.71 0.59
CA TYR A 825 10.00 6.75 1.70
C TYR A 825 10.89 5.55 1.39
N ASP A 826 10.75 4.94 0.22
CA ASP A 826 11.51 3.73 -0.18
C ASP A 826 12.75 4.08 -1.05
N ARG A 827 12.89 5.38 -1.41
CA ARG A 827 14.05 5.97 -2.12
C ARG A 827 14.31 5.38 -3.50
N ASP A 828 13.23 5.11 -4.22
CA ASP A 828 13.23 4.52 -5.55
C ASP A 828 12.11 5.04 -6.46
N VAL A 829 12.01 4.45 -7.65
CA VAL A 829 11.03 4.71 -8.70
C VAL A 829 10.61 3.36 -9.28
N ASP A 830 9.31 3.06 -9.28
CA ASP A 830 8.74 1.89 -9.97
C ASP A 830 7.36 2.32 -10.55
N VAL A 831 7.40 2.92 -11.75
CA VAL A 831 6.21 3.48 -12.41
C VAL A 831 5.26 2.36 -12.83
N TYR A 832 5.80 1.25 -13.34
CA TYR A 832 5.05 0.04 -13.63
C TYR A 832 4.26 -0.44 -12.41
N MET A 833 4.90 -0.70 -11.25
CA MET A 833 4.15 -1.14 -10.05
C MET A 833 3.10 -0.11 -9.60
N ALA A 834 3.40 1.19 -9.71
CA ALA A 834 2.45 2.25 -9.36
C ALA A 834 1.20 2.23 -10.24
N VAL A 835 1.35 2.02 -11.56
CA VAL A 835 0.22 1.95 -12.50
C VAL A 835 -0.51 0.61 -12.40
N ARG A 836 0.20 -0.52 -12.25
CA ARG A 836 -0.41 -1.85 -11.99
C ARG A 836 -1.34 -1.83 -10.78
N HIS A 837 -0.93 -1.15 -9.69
CA HIS A 837 -1.74 -1.01 -8.48
C HIS A 837 -3.04 -0.20 -8.67
N VAL A 838 -3.11 0.68 -9.67
CA VAL A 838 -4.37 1.35 -10.06
C VAL A 838 -5.17 0.45 -11.01
N GLN A 839 -4.51 -0.17 -12.00
CA GLN A 839 -5.16 -1.00 -13.02
C GLN A 839 -5.84 -2.27 -12.49
N ILE A 840 -5.47 -2.75 -11.29
CA ILE A 840 -6.15 -3.87 -10.60
C ILE A 840 -7.55 -3.50 -10.09
N ALA A 841 -7.84 -2.20 -9.91
CA ALA A 841 -9.16 -1.71 -9.50
C ALA A 841 -9.89 -0.92 -10.60
N ARG A 842 -9.12 -0.33 -11.54
CA ARG A 842 -9.57 0.47 -12.69
C ARG A 842 -8.70 0.18 -13.92
N PRO A 843 -8.97 -0.90 -14.67
CA PRO A 843 -8.11 -1.38 -15.76
C PRO A 843 -7.81 -0.34 -16.86
N GLU A 844 -8.73 0.59 -17.09
CA GLU A 844 -8.62 1.70 -18.04
C GLU A 844 -7.64 2.81 -17.61
N SER A 845 -7.21 2.82 -16.34
CA SER A 845 -6.34 3.86 -15.80
C SER A 845 -4.95 3.89 -16.45
N VAL A 846 -4.48 5.09 -16.80
CA VAL A 846 -3.21 5.34 -17.50
C VAL A 846 -3.15 4.56 -18.82
N GLY A 847 -4.26 4.54 -19.57
CA GLY A 847 -4.45 3.74 -20.78
C GLY A 847 -3.69 4.24 -22.03
N SER A 848 -3.00 5.39 -21.97
CA SER A 848 -2.23 5.92 -23.10
C SER A 848 -0.75 6.09 -22.78
N LEU A 849 0.10 5.92 -23.81
CA LEU A 849 1.55 6.01 -23.68
C LEU A 849 2.03 7.41 -23.25
N VAL A 850 1.34 8.47 -23.69
CA VAL A 850 1.63 9.86 -23.27
C VAL A 850 1.38 10.04 -21.77
N GLN A 851 0.29 9.49 -21.23
CA GLN A 851 0.04 9.48 -19.77
C GLN A 851 1.12 8.68 -19.01
N TYR A 852 1.61 7.58 -19.59
CA TYR A 852 2.69 6.78 -18.97
C TYR A 852 4.04 7.52 -18.96
N ARG A 853 4.44 8.14 -20.08
CA ARG A 853 5.65 9.00 -20.14
C ARG A 853 5.53 10.24 -19.24
N TYR A 854 4.32 10.80 -19.08
CA TYR A 854 4.09 11.91 -18.16
C TYR A 854 4.43 11.59 -16.71
N LEU A 855 4.27 10.33 -16.26
CA LEU A 855 4.73 9.90 -14.92
C LEU A 855 6.25 10.06 -14.77
N TYR A 856 7.03 9.69 -15.79
CA TYR A 856 8.48 9.89 -15.82
C TYR A 856 8.89 11.37 -15.87
N HIS A 857 8.17 12.19 -16.64
CA HIS A 857 8.34 13.65 -16.65
C HIS A 857 8.12 14.25 -15.25
N VAL A 858 7.04 13.87 -14.56
CA VAL A 858 6.73 14.33 -13.20
C VAL A 858 7.82 13.91 -12.19
N ILE A 859 8.41 12.72 -12.32
CA ILE A 859 9.56 12.31 -11.49
C ILE A 859 10.74 13.25 -11.68
N GLN A 860 11.11 13.52 -12.93
CA GLN A 860 12.26 14.36 -13.27
C GLN A 860 12.07 15.81 -12.77
N GLU A 861 10.87 16.38 -12.97
CA GLU A 861 10.51 17.71 -12.45
C GLU A 861 10.46 17.76 -10.92
N HIS A 862 9.99 16.71 -10.26
CA HIS A 862 10.02 16.62 -8.80
C HIS A 862 11.46 16.53 -8.26
N GLN A 863 12.35 15.79 -8.93
CA GLN A 863 13.78 15.76 -8.59
C GLN A 863 14.47 17.11 -8.80
N LYS A 864 14.25 17.78 -9.94
CA LYS A 864 14.79 19.12 -10.23
C LYS A 864 14.42 20.12 -9.13
N ARG A 865 13.14 20.19 -8.74
CA ARG A 865 12.66 21.08 -7.68
C ARG A 865 13.27 20.74 -6.32
N ASN A 866 13.29 19.47 -5.94
CA ASN A 866 13.88 19.03 -4.68
C ASN A 866 15.40 19.27 -4.63
N ALA A 867 16.12 19.21 -5.75
CA ALA A 867 17.55 19.51 -5.79
C ALA A 867 17.84 20.98 -5.45
N VAL A 868 16.96 21.93 -5.85
CA VAL A 868 17.07 23.34 -5.44
C VAL A 868 16.86 23.49 -3.92
N TYR A 869 15.89 22.78 -3.34
CA TYR A 869 15.59 22.83 -1.90
C TYR A 869 16.58 22.13 -0.98
N ASN A 870 17.55 21.35 -1.50
CA ASN A 870 18.62 20.72 -0.70
C ASN A 870 19.98 21.42 -0.86
N ASN A 871 20.07 22.41 -1.75
CA ASN A 871 21.29 23.19 -2.03
C ASN A 871 21.15 24.66 -1.58
N ALA A 872 20.17 24.95 -0.71
CA ALA A 872 19.81 26.26 -0.17
C ALA A 872 19.47 26.14 1.32
#